data_AF-A0A8T2I6E0-F1
#
_entry.id   AF-A0A8T2I6E0-F1
#
_cell.length_a   1.000
_cell.length_b   1.000
_cell.length_c   1.000
_cell.angle_alpha   90.00
_cell.angle_beta   90.00
_cell.angle_gamma   90.00
#
_symmetry.space_group_name_H-M   'P 1'
#
loop_
_entity.id
_entity.type
_entity.pdbx_description
1 polymer ?
#
loop_
_entity_poly.entity_id
_entity_poly.type
_entity_poly.pdbx_seq_one_letter_code
_entity_poly.pdbx_strand_id
1 'polypeptide(L)'
;MSTSLRSGCPFSGSNNNGEGNLARPLKEHNSAAPRVPTGKARVKLLYEEYIHLSWLQKVWDSPLTESPVLEPSFAAGMHGIELCFLLLAEFIADPRDYVAKRPRIEKVSDDIASQCKLLVEVIDGELEEEGTQTNRLTLTQEFPFPGAPPSRSHPSHSPGLARLESAIRAALPAMSIAERNSLIKVVINLTSTAFGSFERWSVGLGLEPQLNTLREAVGLPKIGFQHTYWLDYSAIVRPEVCKKTLTFKDTWTYHEDFFFRTVHLGTECWAKIALARLVSARELASAGQWHVAAARILQASRILDYLGSHVMLLTSMNLRDYLLLKVELEGTSGEGSVQVKSFRPTVASLFAPLAAALLPFPSTNDTANNPQDSDLALAQALMNVYEFPDRSDTATTTPAAANQSSSHRELYNYAKALEDVESGLLGGFYFKHFRLASNVIGSDARGTMRRAVQGLKITYETPVFPILDRVRSGLGAKVDAELAHVKGRMMQEIIDTYLKKEEGGVGDDASGLIAMGARTDARSAAVATSGEGANAVAALDICPKVQLRKEDPTTSASCFVATNTFSAADSRNSANTTKNNLGTGEKFENLYSMATVPTSLQAEISESIQKYFKFLNLPSVLIKNADGSPVSFLDHAWGRIPPAALHAALIDVAALYSCGNPSWDVLYGIIMPTAADHIRRLLGLLSSNNASERSAETAEKTDALVDVHFGHNSHDLVTRILSQLLLEEYPGSHQGETKYDKKKIRILTTDSEFYSFTRQLNRLTLAEVVVVEAVAAEPVETFAARCLDAAAHAVAEGYPFHFVYLSQVTALTQQVLLPDLVSFVPKMNNILQIQDEIKQPLLIIDGYHSFCAMPNPLGGGESGANDNTVSVAQQCCFIAGLIKHAGSGANCAFITVPRHYNLRPAFTGWLSDPSVLSGPSAGIQIGSPVEYLPELALQGGTPAYLLPLLIFNRVQRMWLEADISVEKIHKYVFGLQDVFLAQLASGEIIQGITTERLINRGNDDITAKWRSHTLVFEQENAEQAAAVVERVKQNNNGGVLIDNRKQYLRIGFGPYHTVKDVDVLIQALAR
;
A
#
# COMPACT_ATOMS: atom_id res chain seq x y z
N MET A 1 30.32 -23.82 49.17
CA MET A 1 29.42 -24.74 48.45
C MET A 1 28.64 -23.91 47.46
N SER A 2 29.14 -23.80 46.23
CA SER A 2 28.59 -22.93 45.18
C SER A 2 27.55 -23.67 44.35
N THR A 3 26.33 -23.15 44.34
CA THR A 3 25.20 -23.59 43.52
C THR A 3 25.44 -23.24 42.05
N SER A 4 25.58 -24.25 41.20
CA SER A 4 25.66 -24.09 39.74
C SER A 4 24.27 -23.80 39.16
N LEU A 5 24.02 -22.55 38.77
CA LEU A 5 22.93 -22.18 37.88
C LEU A 5 23.26 -22.75 36.49
N ARG A 6 22.54 -23.80 36.06
CA ARG A 6 22.62 -24.33 34.69
C ARG A 6 21.81 -23.43 33.77
N SER A 7 22.46 -22.98 32.72
CA SER A 7 21.99 -22.02 31.74
C SER A 7 21.96 -22.74 30.37
N GLY A 8 20.80 -22.83 29.70
CA GLY A 8 20.61 -23.67 28.51
C GLY A 8 20.81 -22.95 27.16
N CYS A 9 21.48 -23.58 26.20
CA CYS A 9 21.69 -23.08 24.84
C CYS A 9 20.40 -23.12 23.98
N PRO A 10 20.20 -22.21 23.00
CA PRO A 10 19.04 -22.26 22.08
C PRO A 10 19.02 -23.52 21.19
N PHE A 11 20.16 -24.22 21.08
CA PHE A 11 20.28 -25.52 20.44
C PHE A 11 20.17 -26.68 21.44
N SER A 12 19.88 -26.45 22.73
CA SER A 12 19.83 -27.46 23.81
C SER A 12 18.56 -27.37 24.68
N GLY A 13 17.81 -28.45 24.92
CA GLY A 13 16.71 -28.48 25.88
C GLY A 13 17.14 -28.77 27.34
N SER A 14 16.41 -28.26 28.34
CA SER A 14 16.56 -28.67 29.76
C SER A 14 15.53 -29.74 30.13
N ASN A 15 15.96 -30.94 30.54
CA ASN A 15 15.05 -31.98 31.01
C ASN A 15 15.02 -32.09 32.54
N ASN A 16 13.80 -32.08 33.10
CA ASN A 16 13.46 -32.70 34.38
C ASN A 16 12.47 -33.85 34.09
N ASN A 17 12.87 -35.08 34.44
CA ASN A 17 12.15 -36.37 34.33
C ASN A 17 11.90 -36.86 32.89
N GLY A 18 12.25 -38.08 32.45
CA GLY A 18 12.84 -39.26 33.07
C GLY A 18 12.95 -40.37 32.01
N GLU A 19 13.93 -41.25 32.23
CA GLU A 19 14.17 -42.57 31.62
C GLU A 19 14.53 -42.66 30.12
N GLY A 20 15.83 -42.90 29.91
CA GLY A 20 16.43 -43.19 28.61
C GLY A 20 16.10 -44.59 28.11
N ASN A 21 16.03 -44.71 26.78
CA ASN A 21 16.21 -45.97 26.08
C ASN A 21 17.48 -45.89 25.24
N LEU A 22 18.51 -46.59 25.72
CA LEU A 22 19.77 -46.84 25.04
C LEU A 22 19.55 -47.50 23.69
N ALA A 23 20.23 -46.97 22.68
CA ALA A 23 20.29 -47.51 21.33
C ALA A 23 20.72 -48.99 21.35
N ARG A 24 19.92 -49.86 20.73
CA ARG A 24 20.34 -51.22 20.38
C ARG A 24 21.25 -51.17 19.15
N PRO A 25 22.36 -51.92 19.11
CA PRO A 25 23.18 -52.03 17.91
C PRO A 25 22.41 -52.80 16.84
N LEU A 26 22.24 -52.19 15.66
CA LEU A 26 21.68 -52.83 14.48
C LEU A 26 22.62 -53.95 14.02
N LYS A 27 22.11 -55.19 14.08
CA LYS A 27 22.74 -56.36 13.47
C LYS A 27 22.83 -56.15 11.96
N GLU A 28 24.01 -56.34 11.40
CA GLU A 28 24.22 -56.46 9.96
C GLU A 28 23.46 -57.67 9.43
N HIS A 29 22.36 -57.40 8.71
CA HIS A 29 21.72 -58.39 7.86
C HIS A 29 22.33 -58.30 6.46
N ASN A 30 23.14 -59.31 6.11
CA ASN A 30 23.38 -59.68 4.74
C ASN A 30 22.02 -59.98 4.06
N SER A 31 21.60 -59.16 3.10
CA SER A 31 20.46 -59.49 2.25
C SER A 31 20.59 -58.86 0.86
N ALA A 32 20.18 -59.63 -0.14
CA ALA A 32 20.26 -59.40 -1.58
C ALA A 32 19.89 -57.99 -2.07
N ALA A 33 20.34 -57.65 -3.28
CA ALA A 33 20.07 -56.39 -3.97
C ALA A 33 18.60 -55.93 -3.75
N PRO A 34 18.38 -54.69 -3.26
CA PRO A 34 17.05 -54.24 -2.89
C PRO A 34 16.12 -54.22 -4.11
N ARG A 35 14.98 -54.92 -4.00
CA ARG A 35 13.93 -54.88 -5.04
C ARG A 35 13.36 -53.46 -5.12
N VAL A 36 13.25 -52.92 -6.34
CA VAL A 36 12.63 -51.61 -6.59
C VAL A 36 11.16 -51.65 -6.11
N PRO A 37 10.75 -50.76 -5.18
CA PRO A 37 9.36 -50.71 -4.70
C PRO A 37 8.36 -50.43 -5.82
N THR A 38 7.09 -50.79 -5.64
CA THR A 38 5.99 -50.49 -6.57
C THR A 38 5.02 -49.43 -6.01
N GLY A 39 4.17 -48.86 -6.87
CA GLY A 39 3.11 -47.93 -6.45
C GLY A 39 3.63 -46.65 -5.76
N LYS A 40 2.99 -46.24 -4.66
CA LYS A 40 3.33 -45.01 -3.92
C LYS A 40 4.77 -45.01 -3.37
N ALA A 41 5.25 -46.17 -2.93
CA ALA A 41 6.62 -46.32 -2.44
C ALA A 41 7.67 -46.10 -3.54
N ARG A 42 7.35 -46.49 -4.78
CA ARG A 42 8.17 -46.18 -5.96
C ARG A 42 8.25 -44.67 -6.19
N VAL A 43 7.11 -43.98 -6.18
CA VAL A 43 7.05 -42.52 -6.45
C VAL A 43 7.83 -41.73 -5.40
N LYS A 44 7.71 -42.12 -4.12
CA LYS A 44 8.54 -41.56 -3.05
C LYS A 44 10.03 -41.76 -3.34
N LEU A 45 10.45 -43.01 -3.54
CA LEU A 45 11.85 -43.35 -3.76
C LEU A 45 12.41 -42.57 -4.96
N LEU A 46 11.71 -42.58 -6.10
CA LEU A 46 12.16 -41.90 -7.31
C LEU A 46 12.32 -40.40 -7.12
N TYR A 47 11.40 -39.76 -6.38
CA TYR A 47 11.50 -38.33 -6.09
C TYR A 47 12.68 -38.01 -5.17
N GLU A 48 12.80 -38.71 -4.04
CA GLU A 48 13.87 -38.48 -3.05
C GLU A 48 15.24 -38.76 -3.64
N GLU A 49 15.37 -39.82 -4.46
CA GLU A 49 16.59 -40.13 -5.21
C GLU A 49 16.84 -39.13 -6.33
N TYR A 50 15.81 -38.64 -7.02
CA TYR A 50 15.96 -37.63 -8.05
C TYR A 50 16.53 -36.34 -7.45
N ILE A 51 15.97 -35.80 -6.37
CA ILE A 51 16.50 -34.56 -5.77
C ILE A 51 17.70 -34.80 -4.84
N HIS A 52 18.08 -36.05 -4.56
CA HIS A 52 19.10 -36.46 -3.59
C HIS A 52 18.85 -35.96 -2.16
N LEU A 53 17.58 -36.02 -1.73
CA LEU A 53 17.15 -35.51 -0.42
C LEU A 53 17.88 -36.18 0.75
N SER A 54 18.19 -37.47 0.62
CA SER A 54 18.81 -38.29 1.69
C SER A 54 20.16 -37.74 2.16
N TRP A 55 20.86 -36.96 1.33
CA TRP A 55 22.15 -36.37 1.70
C TRP A 55 21.99 -35.22 2.68
N LEU A 56 21.00 -34.35 2.48
CA LEU A 56 20.69 -33.27 3.41
C LEU A 56 20.03 -33.81 4.68
N GLN A 57 19.15 -34.81 4.57
CA GLN A 57 18.52 -35.45 5.74
C GLN A 57 19.55 -36.04 6.71
N LYS A 58 20.62 -36.67 6.21
CA LYS A 58 21.72 -37.15 7.07
C LYS A 58 22.36 -36.06 7.92
N VAL A 59 22.38 -34.81 7.46
CA VAL A 59 22.87 -33.68 8.27
C VAL A 59 21.86 -33.37 9.36
N TRP A 60 20.58 -33.23 9.00
CA TRP A 60 19.49 -32.93 9.94
C TRP A 60 19.31 -33.99 11.02
N ASP A 61 19.60 -35.26 10.69
CA ASP A 61 19.47 -36.40 11.59
C ASP A 61 20.75 -36.68 12.39
N SER A 62 21.83 -35.92 12.18
CA SER A 62 23.12 -36.07 12.90
C SER A 62 23.63 -34.73 13.46
N PRO A 63 22.84 -34.08 14.34
CA PRO A 63 23.23 -32.83 15.00
C PRO A 63 24.40 -33.03 15.97
N LEU A 64 25.12 -31.94 16.24
CA LEU A 64 26.33 -31.91 17.07
C LEU A 64 26.08 -31.41 18.50
N THR A 65 25.03 -30.63 18.71
CA THR A 65 24.66 -30.13 20.03
C THR A 65 24.08 -31.26 20.88
N GLU A 66 24.40 -31.24 22.18
CA GLU A 66 24.02 -32.28 23.14
C GLU A 66 22.48 -32.51 23.24
N SER A 67 21.66 -31.48 22.97
CA SER A 67 20.18 -31.58 23.01
C SER A 67 19.49 -30.80 21.87
N PRO A 68 19.63 -31.23 20.62
CA PRO A 68 19.51 -30.43 19.39
C PRO A 68 18.07 -30.04 19.00
N VAL A 69 17.41 -29.19 19.79
CA VAL A 69 16.00 -28.75 19.54
C VAL A 69 15.88 -27.96 18.24
N LEU A 70 16.73 -26.95 18.05
CA LEU A 70 16.70 -26.08 16.88
C LEU A 70 17.82 -26.33 15.86
N GLU A 71 18.84 -27.14 16.18
CA GLU A 71 19.96 -27.40 15.24
C GLU A 71 19.51 -27.95 13.90
N PRO A 72 18.63 -28.97 13.85
CA PRO A 72 18.16 -29.50 12.57
C PRO A 72 17.39 -28.46 11.76
N SER A 73 16.61 -27.60 12.41
CA SER A 73 15.86 -26.51 11.76
C SER A 73 16.78 -25.41 11.24
N PHE A 74 17.81 -25.06 12.01
CA PHE A 74 18.84 -24.10 11.59
C PHE A 74 19.63 -24.62 10.38
N ALA A 75 20.11 -25.87 10.45
CA ALA A 75 20.82 -26.50 9.33
C ALA A 75 19.94 -26.58 8.08
N ALA A 76 18.66 -26.97 8.22
CA ALA A 76 17.71 -26.99 7.10
C ALA A 76 17.47 -25.59 6.52
N GLY A 77 17.28 -24.56 7.35
CA GLY A 77 17.07 -23.18 6.88
C GLY A 77 18.29 -22.64 6.13
N MET A 78 19.49 -22.87 6.67
CA MET A 78 20.74 -22.48 6.01
C MET A 78 21.02 -23.31 4.75
N HIS A 79 20.60 -24.58 4.67
CA HIS A 79 20.63 -25.32 3.40
C HIS A 79 19.76 -24.67 2.34
N GLY A 80 18.55 -24.20 2.68
CA GLY A 80 17.69 -23.46 1.74
C GLY A 80 18.37 -22.21 1.19
N ILE A 81 19.08 -21.46 2.04
CA ILE A 81 19.85 -20.27 1.67
C ILE A 81 21.07 -20.64 0.80
N GLU A 82 21.82 -21.67 1.18
CA GLU A 82 23.00 -22.17 0.46
C GLU A 82 22.63 -22.64 -0.96
N LEU A 83 21.50 -23.34 -1.09
CA LEU A 83 20.91 -23.76 -2.37
C LEU A 83 20.57 -22.55 -3.25
N CYS A 84 20.01 -21.48 -2.67
CA CYS A 84 19.72 -20.24 -3.41
C CYS A 84 20.99 -19.48 -3.83
N PHE A 85 22.10 -19.54 -3.08
CA PHE A 85 23.39 -19.00 -3.55
C PHE A 85 23.90 -19.72 -4.79
N LEU A 86 23.81 -21.05 -4.79
CA LEU A 86 24.17 -21.87 -5.94
C LEU A 86 23.27 -21.56 -7.15
N LEU A 87 21.97 -21.35 -6.93
CA LEU A 87 21.02 -20.96 -7.97
C LEU A 87 21.28 -19.57 -8.54
N LEU A 88 21.60 -18.59 -7.69
CA LEU A 88 22.01 -17.26 -8.15
C LEU A 88 23.25 -17.33 -9.01
N ALA A 89 24.25 -18.11 -8.60
CA ALA A 89 25.46 -18.30 -9.38
C ALA A 89 25.15 -18.90 -10.76
N GLU A 90 24.26 -19.90 -10.81
CA GLU A 90 23.82 -20.52 -12.06
C GLU A 90 23.08 -19.54 -12.98
N PHE A 91 22.17 -18.72 -12.44
CA PHE A 91 21.44 -17.72 -13.23
C PHE A 91 22.31 -16.59 -13.75
N ILE A 92 23.35 -16.19 -13.00
CA ILE A 92 24.32 -15.20 -13.45
C ILE A 92 25.18 -15.78 -14.59
N ALA A 93 25.59 -17.04 -14.46
CA ALA A 93 26.42 -17.74 -15.42
C ALA A 93 25.65 -18.33 -16.62
N ASP A 94 24.32 -18.22 -16.65
CA ASP A 94 23.47 -18.85 -17.67
C ASP A 94 23.87 -18.40 -19.09
N PRO A 95 24.32 -19.29 -19.98
CA PRO A 95 24.79 -18.90 -21.31
C PRO A 95 23.65 -18.69 -22.31
N ARG A 96 22.39 -18.94 -21.93
CA ARG A 96 21.25 -18.90 -22.85
C ARG A 96 20.76 -17.47 -23.08
N ASP A 97 20.92 -16.95 -24.29
CA ASP A 97 20.52 -15.57 -24.64
C ASP A 97 19.00 -15.34 -24.59
N TYR A 98 18.20 -16.41 -24.74
CA TYR A 98 16.74 -16.34 -24.67
C TYR A 98 16.18 -16.32 -23.23
N VAL A 99 17.04 -16.41 -22.22
CA VAL A 99 16.65 -16.40 -20.81
C VAL A 99 16.82 -15.00 -20.23
N ALA A 100 15.73 -14.42 -19.72
CA ALA A 100 15.77 -13.19 -18.95
C ALA A 100 16.38 -13.46 -17.56
N LYS A 101 17.69 -13.22 -17.40
CA LYS A 101 18.44 -13.49 -16.17
C LYS A 101 18.01 -12.62 -15.00
N ARG A 102 17.85 -11.31 -15.25
CA ARG A 102 17.60 -10.31 -14.20
C ARG A 102 16.37 -10.62 -13.32
N PRO A 103 15.17 -10.89 -13.87
CA PRO A 103 14.01 -11.22 -13.04
C PRO A 103 14.20 -12.49 -12.21
N ARG A 104 14.96 -13.47 -12.71
CA ARG A 104 15.27 -14.70 -11.98
C ARG A 104 16.21 -14.41 -10.80
N ILE A 105 17.25 -13.61 -11.03
CA ILE A 105 18.22 -13.20 -10.00
C ILE A 105 17.54 -12.38 -8.88
N GLU A 106 16.73 -11.38 -9.25
CA GLU A 106 16.00 -10.55 -8.28
C GLU A 106 15.06 -11.40 -7.42
N LYS A 107 14.28 -12.31 -8.02
CA LYS A 107 13.38 -13.22 -7.30
C LYS A 107 14.10 -14.12 -6.29
N VAL A 108 15.26 -14.69 -6.65
CA VAL A 108 16.02 -15.54 -5.72
C VAL A 108 16.67 -14.72 -4.61
N SER A 109 17.08 -13.48 -4.89
CA SER A 109 17.55 -12.56 -3.84
C SER A 109 16.47 -12.26 -2.80
N ASP A 110 15.24 -12.01 -3.24
CA ASP A 110 14.11 -11.73 -2.35
C ASP A 110 13.68 -12.99 -1.56
N ASP A 111 13.79 -14.16 -2.18
CA ASP A 111 13.60 -15.44 -1.52
C ASP A 111 14.62 -15.66 -0.39
N ILE A 112 15.92 -15.39 -0.61
CA ILE A 112 16.94 -15.46 0.44
C ILE A 112 16.63 -14.50 1.60
N ALA A 113 16.20 -13.27 1.32
CA ALA A 113 15.82 -12.32 2.36
C ALA A 113 14.64 -12.83 3.22
N SER A 114 13.64 -13.42 2.56
CA SER A 114 12.49 -14.04 3.24
C SER A 114 12.92 -15.22 4.12
N GLN A 115 13.82 -16.08 3.62
CA GLN A 115 14.40 -17.19 4.37
C GLN A 115 15.16 -16.73 5.61
N CYS A 116 16.00 -15.70 5.49
CA CYS A 116 16.76 -15.15 6.63
C CYS A 116 15.82 -14.63 7.72
N LYS A 117 14.79 -13.87 7.34
CA LYS A 117 13.81 -13.31 8.28
C LYS A 117 13.04 -14.41 9.02
N LEU A 118 12.55 -15.41 8.30
CA LEU A 118 11.83 -16.54 8.91
C LEU A 118 12.74 -17.37 9.81
N LEU A 119 14.01 -17.53 9.45
CA LEU A 119 14.95 -18.31 10.24
C LEU A 119 15.22 -17.61 11.57
N VAL A 120 15.48 -16.30 11.55
CA VAL A 120 15.61 -15.49 12.77
C VAL A 120 14.34 -15.58 13.61
N GLU A 121 13.15 -15.48 13.00
CA GLU A 121 11.88 -15.61 13.72
C GLU A 121 11.71 -16.98 14.40
N VAL A 122 12.11 -18.07 13.75
CA VAL A 122 12.05 -19.43 14.33
C VAL A 122 13.04 -19.58 15.48
N ILE A 123 14.26 -19.05 15.32
CA ILE A 123 15.32 -19.16 16.33
C ILE A 123 15.05 -18.24 17.52
N ASP A 124 14.69 -16.98 17.29
CA ASP A 124 14.43 -15.99 18.34
C ASP A 124 13.05 -16.20 18.99
N GLY A 125 12.04 -16.62 18.24
CA GLY A 125 10.67 -16.85 18.76
C GLY A 125 10.55 -18.07 19.68
N GLU A 126 11.54 -18.96 19.73
CA GLU A 126 11.63 -19.93 20.82
C GLU A 126 12.02 -19.30 22.17
N LEU A 127 12.63 -18.11 22.14
CA LEU A 127 13.37 -17.53 23.27
C LEU A 127 12.53 -16.52 24.08
N GLU A 128 11.37 -16.10 23.56
CA GLU A 128 10.60 -15.00 24.14
C GLU A 128 9.48 -15.47 25.12
N GLU A 129 9.10 -16.75 25.14
CA GLU A 129 7.76 -17.14 25.65
C GLU A 129 7.66 -17.97 26.96
N GLU A 130 8.73 -18.44 27.60
CA GLU A 130 8.65 -19.09 28.94
C GLU A 130 8.88 -18.13 30.11
N GLY A 131 7.82 -17.59 30.71
CA GLY A 131 7.90 -16.61 31.79
C GLY A 131 8.53 -17.16 33.07
N THR A 132 9.74 -16.69 33.41
CA THR A 132 10.20 -16.36 34.77
C THR A 132 11.55 -15.65 34.69
N GLN A 133 11.72 -14.61 35.51
CA GLN A 133 12.94 -13.83 35.61
C GLN A 133 14.13 -14.71 36.04
N THR A 134 15.31 -14.35 35.52
CA THR A 134 16.70 -14.81 35.81
C THR A 134 17.29 -15.85 34.82
N ASN A 135 18.18 -15.37 33.95
CA ASN A 135 19.05 -16.12 33.01
C ASN A 135 18.42 -16.78 31.77
N ARG A 136 17.80 -16.00 30.87
CA ARG A 136 17.50 -16.50 29.52
C ARG A 136 18.73 -16.40 28.63
N LEU A 137 19.21 -17.56 28.21
CA LEU A 137 20.35 -17.70 27.34
C LEU A 137 19.93 -17.76 25.86
N THR A 138 20.57 -16.98 24.99
CA THR A 138 20.19 -16.84 23.57
C THR A 138 21.43 -16.69 22.67
N LEU A 139 21.25 -16.67 21.34
CA LEU A 139 22.30 -16.27 20.41
C LEU A 139 22.74 -14.80 20.55
N THR A 140 22.14 -14.03 21.47
CA THR A 140 22.46 -12.62 21.74
C THR A 140 23.42 -12.43 22.93
N GLN A 141 23.83 -13.50 23.61
CA GLN A 141 24.72 -13.43 24.78
C GLN A 141 26.20 -13.66 24.46
N GLU A 142 27.13 -13.23 25.30
CA GLU A 142 28.55 -13.43 25.01
C GLU A 142 28.95 -14.90 24.80
N PHE A 143 29.67 -15.16 23.70
CA PHE A 143 30.22 -16.47 23.34
C PHE A 143 31.70 -16.56 23.74
N PRO A 144 32.21 -17.76 24.07
CA PRO A 144 31.48 -19.02 24.21
C PRO A 144 30.91 -19.18 25.63
N PHE A 145 29.76 -19.84 25.75
CA PHE A 145 29.15 -20.19 27.05
C PHE A 145 28.94 -21.71 27.16
N PRO A 146 28.81 -22.27 28.39
CA PRO A 146 28.57 -23.70 28.57
C PRO A 146 27.32 -24.18 27.83
N GLY A 147 27.46 -25.17 26.96
CA GLY A 147 26.37 -25.73 26.14
C GLY A 147 26.09 -24.99 24.83
N ALA A 148 26.78 -23.89 24.53
CA ALA A 148 26.65 -23.13 23.28
C ALA A 148 26.77 -24.02 22.03
N PRO A 149 26.12 -23.66 20.90
CA PRO A 149 26.37 -24.35 19.65
C PRO A 149 27.87 -24.30 19.29
N PRO A 150 28.38 -25.28 18.53
CA PRO A 150 29.75 -25.25 18.03
C PRO A 150 30.10 -23.89 17.43
N SER A 151 31.13 -23.24 17.97
CA SER A 151 31.58 -21.90 17.57
C SER A 151 33.10 -21.84 17.57
N ARG A 152 33.64 -20.92 16.76
CA ARG A 152 35.09 -20.75 16.55
C ARG A 152 35.46 -19.27 16.60
N SER A 153 36.72 -18.98 16.92
CA SER A 153 37.29 -17.63 16.91
C SER A 153 37.65 -17.12 15.52
N HIS A 154 37.33 -17.90 14.48
CA HIS A 154 37.53 -17.53 13.09
C HIS A 154 36.29 -17.94 12.27
N PRO A 155 35.97 -17.17 11.23
CA PRO A 155 34.81 -17.42 10.37
C PRO A 155 34.97 -18.71 9.56
N SER A 156 33.84 -19.24 9.11
CA SER A 156 33.72 -20.44 8.29
C SER A 156 33.69 -20.11 6.79
N HIS A 157 33.36 -21.11 5.96
CA HIS A 157 33.27 -20.97 4.51
C HIS A 157 31.96 -21.58 3.97
N SER A 158 31.23 -20.81 3.16
CA SER A 158 30.11 -21.24 2.31
C SER A 158 30.61 -21.46 0.87
N PRO A 159 30.60 -22.70 0.35
CA PRO A 159 30.93 -22.99 -1.04
C PRO A 159 29.98 -22.34 -2.05
N GLY A 160 28.71 -22.14 -1.67
CA GLY A 160 27.70 -21.45 -2.46
C GLY A 160 28.02 -19.98 -2.65
N LEU A 161 28.38 -19.27 -1.57
CA LEU A 161 28.85 -17.89 -1.66
C LEU A 161 30.14 -17.78 -2.49
N ALA A 162 31.08 -18.71 -2.34
CA ALA A 162 32.30 -18.72 -3.15
C ALA A 162 32.01 -18.93 -4.64
N ARG A 163 31.06 -19.82 -4.99
CA ARG A 163 30.62 -20.01 -6.38
C ARG A 163 29.91 -18.78 -6.92
N LEU A 164 29.06 -18.14 -6.11
CA LEU A 164 28.37 -16.90 -6.48
C LEU A 164 29.35 -15.76 -6.73
N GLU A 165 30.33 -15.58 -5.85
CA GLU A 165 31.39 -14.58 -6.04
C GLU A 165 32.16 -14.83 -7.35
N SER A 166 32.56 -16.07 -7.61
CA SER A 166 33.26 -16.44 -8.85
C SER A 166 32.41 -16.16 -10.10
N ALA A 167 31.12 -16.53 -10.08
CA ALA A 167 30.20 -16.27 -11.18
C ALA A 167 30.02 -14.77 -11.44
N ILE A 168 29.90 -13.96 -10.38
CA ILE A 168 29.82 -12.50 -10.48
C ILE A 168 31.10 -11.95 -11.11
N ARG A 169 32.28 -12.30 -10.59
CA ARG A 169 33.55 -11.78 -11.11
C ARG A 169 33.77 -12.15 -12.57
N ALA A 170 33.37 -13.35 -12.98
CA ALA A 170 33.50 -13.81 -14.35
C ALA A 170 32.53 -13.08 -15.30
N ALA A 171 31.30 -12.82 -14.87
CA ALA A 171 30.27 -12.20 -15.70
C ALA A 171 30.37 -10.67 -15.76
N LEU A 172 30.87 -10.02 -14.71
CA LEU A 172 30.90 -8.56 -14.56
C LEU A 172 31.54 -7.82 -15.75
N PRO A 173 32.68 -8.27 -16.34
CA PRO A 173 33.29 -7.59 -17.49
C PRO A 173 32.38 -7.52 -18.70
N ALA A 174 31.57 -8.56 -18.95
CA ALA A 174 30.67 -8.65 -20.09
C ALA A 174 29.30 -7.99 -19.87
N MET A 175 28.94 -7.67 -18.63
CA MET A 175 27.65 -7.04 -18.30
C MET A 175 27.59 -5.57 -18.72
N SER A 176 26.42 -5.15 -19.19
CA SER A 176 26.07 -3.74 -19.39
C SER A 176 25.99 -2.96 -18.07
N ILE A 177 26.02 -1.64 -18.15
CA ILE A 177 25.90 -0.76 -16.96
C ILE A 177 24.59 -1.03 -16.19
N ALA A 178 23.48 -1.26 -16.91
CA ALA A 178 22.18 -1.54 -16.29
C ALA A 178 22.17 -2.88 -15.54
N GLU A 179 22.79 -3.93 -16.11
CA GLU A 179 22.92 -5.23 -15.48
C GLU A 179 23.83 -5.18 -14.24
N ARG A 180 24.96 -4.47 -14.33
CA ARG A 180 25.85 -4.23 -13.18
C ARG A 180 25.13 -3.51 -12.05
N ASN A 181 24.39 -2.45 -12.34
CA ASN A 181 23.60 -1.72 -11.34
C ASN A 181 22.51 -2.60 -10.71
N SER A 182 21.91 -3.51 -11.48
CA SER A 182 20.95 -4.48 -10.95
C SER A 182 21.63 -5.48 -10.02
N LEU A 183 22.80 -5.99 -10.40
CA LEU A 183 23.57 -6.93 -9.60
C LEU A 183 24.09 -6.30 -8.31
N ILE A 184 24.50 -5.04 -8.34
CA ILE A 184 24.86 -4.25 -7.15
C ILE A 184 23.67 -4.21 -6.16
N LYS A 185 22.45 -3.96 -6.66
CA LYS A 185 21.25 -3.97 -5.81
C LYS A 185 20.98 -5.32 -5.17
N VAL A 186 21.18 -6.41 -5.93
CA VAL A 186 21.07 -7.78 -5.40
C VAL A 186 22.09 -8.01 -4.29
N VAL A 187 23.35 -7.63 -4.49
CA VAL A 187 24.39 -7.77 -3.45
C VAL A 187 24.08 -6.90 -2.22
N ILE A 188 23.53 -5.69 -2.38
CA ILE A 188 23.05 -4.88 -1.26
C ILE A 188 21.91 -5.59 -0.53
N ASN A 189 20.92 -6.10 -1.24
CA ASN A 189 19.78 -6.80 -0.64
C ASN A 189 20.23 -8.04 0.16
N LEU A 190 21.15 -8.82 -0.40
CA LEU A 190 21.74 -9.96 0.31
C LEU A 190 22.49 -9.51 1.56
N THR A 191 23.44 -8.59 1.42
CA THR A 191 24.38 -8.27 2.51
C THR A 191 23.83 -7.34 3.58
N SER A 192 22.93 -6.42 3.23
CA SER A 192 22.36 -5.44 4.16
C SER A 192 20.95 -5.81 4.61
N THR A 193 20.09 -6.31 3.73
CA THR A 193 18.69 -6.63 4.10
C THR A 193 18.55 -8.05 4.65
N ALA A 194 19.05 -9.06 3.93
CA ALA A 194 18.89 -10.45 4.33
C ALA A 194 19.75 -10.77 5.56
N PHE A 195 21.07 -10.58 5.44
CA PHE A 195 22.00 -10.92 6.52
C PHE A 195 22.02 -9.91 7.67
N GLY A 196 21.51 -8.69 7.47
CA GLY A 196 21.23 -7.75 8.55
C GLY A 196 20.21 -8.29 9.57
N SER A 197 19.38 -9.27 9.18
CA SER A 197 18.42 -9.91 10.11
C SER A 197 19.10 -10.59 11.30
N PHE A 198 20.37 -10.99 11.18
CA PHE A 198 21.13 -11.68 12.22
C PHE A 198 21.95 -10.74 13.12
N GLU A 199 21.92 -9.42 12.88
CA GLU A 199 22.80 -8.45 13.55
C GLU A 199 22.63 -8.43 15.08
N ARG A 200 21.44 -8.79 15.59
CA ARG A 200 21.18 -8.88 17.04
C ARG A 200 21.93 -10.01 17.73
N TRP A 201 22.43 -11.00 16.99
CA TRP A 201 23.17 -12.12 17.56
C TRP A 201 24.59 -11.66 17.94
N SER A 202 25.07 -12.06 19.11
CA SER A 202 26.42 -11.75 19.59
C SER A 202 27.48 -12.60 18.87
N VAL A 203 27.08 -13.74 18.31
CA VAL A 203 27.90 -14.62 17.47
C VAL A 203 27.55 -14.41 15.99
N GLY A 204 28.57 -14.34 15.15
CA GLY A 204 28.36 -14.29 13.70
C GLY A 204 27.98 -15.66 13.14
N LEU A 205 27.39 -15.71 11.95
CA LEU A 205 27.10 -16.95 11.23
C LEU A 205 28.36 -17.68 10.76
N GLY A 206 29.45 -16.94 10.54
CA GLY A 206 30.70 -17.44 9.99
C GLY A 206 30.84 -17.23 8.49
N LEU A 207 29.96 -16.44 7.87
CA LEU A 207 29.95 -16.14 6.44
C LEU A 207 30.29 -14.68 6.13
N GLU A 208 30.36 -13.85 7.16
CA GLU A 208 30.54 -12.39 7.10
C GLU A 208 31.73 -11.94 6.24
N PRO A 209 32.92 -12.57 6.32
CA PRO A 209 34.01 -12.19 5.43
C PRO A 209 33.69 -12.46 3.96
N GLN A 210 33.01 -13.56 3.63
CA GLN A 210 32.62 -13.87 2.25
C GLN A 210 31.51 -12.94 1.74
N LEU A 211 30.64 -12.47 2.62
CA LEU A 211 29.69 -11.41 2.27
C LEU A 211 30.44 -10.11 1.92
N ASN A 212 31.54 -9.80 2.62
CA ASN A 212 32.42 -8.69 2.27
C ASN A 212 33.18 -8.91 0.96
N THR A 213 33.68 -10.11 0.66
CA THR A 213 34.32 -10.38 -0.65
C THR A 213 33.32 -10.27 -1.80
N LEU A 214 32.05 -10.67 -1.57
CA LEU A 214 30.96 -10.49 -2.52
C LEU A 214 30.66 -9.00 -2.80
N ARG A 215 30.69 -8.15 -1.76
CA ARG A 215 30.54 -6.68 -1.91
C ARG A 215 31.67 -6.08 -2.70
N GLU A 216 32.91 -6.47 -2.39
CA GLU A 216 34.08 -6.02 -3.13
C GLU A 216 34.04 -6.45 -4.60
N ALA A 217 33.50 -7.64 -4.91
CA ALA A 217 33.36 -8.14 -6.28
C ALA A 217 32.52 -7.22 -7.18
N VAL A 218 31.62 -6.43 -6.60
CA VAL A 218 30.77 -5.45 -7.32
C VAL A 218 31.13 -3.99 -7.02
N GLY A 219 32.26 -3.75 -6.36
CA GLY A 219 32.75 -2.39 -6.06
C GLY A 219 32.07 -1.69 -4.87
N LEU A 220 31.40 -2.44 -3.98
CA LEU A 220 30.79 -1.89 -2.77
C LEU A 220 31.79 -1.88 -1.59
N PRO A 221 31.67 -0.91 -0.66
CA PRO A 221 32.50 -0.87 0.54
C PRO A 221 32.16 -2.04 1.47
N LYS A 222 33.16 -2.54 2.20
CA LYS A 222 33.00 -3.55 3.26
C LYS A 222 32.07 -3.06 4.36
N ILE A 223 31.31 -3.98 4.96
CA ILE A 223 30.54 -3.78 6.18
C ILE A 223 31.38 -4.27 7.37
N GLY A 224 31.41 -3.48 8.44
CA GLY A 224 32.03 -3.89 9.70
C GLY A 224 31.11 -4.82 10.48
N PHE A 225 31.63 -5.96 10.92
CA PHE A 225 30.92 -6.91 11.78
C PHE A 225 31.55 -6.88 13.18
N GLN A 226 30.72 -6.81 14.23
CA GLN A 226 31.19 -6.62 15.61
C GLN A 226 31.45 -7.93 16.36
N HIS A 227 31.32 -9.09 15.70
CA HIS A 227 31.41 -10.40 16.34
C HIS A 227 32.87 -10.82 16.60
N THR A 228 33.11 -11.38 17.79
CA THR A 228 34.41 -11.96 18.20
C THR A 228 34.45 -13.48 18.03
N TYR A 229 33.29 -14.11 17.92
CA TYR A 229 33.10 -15.54 17.65
C TYR A 229 32.10 -15.72 16.51
N TRP A 230 32.24 -16.85 15.80
CA TRP A 230 31.34 -17.26 14.74
C TRP A 230 30.85 -18.68 14.98
N LEU A 231 29.62 -18.98 14.56
CA LEU A 231 29.12 -20.34 14.49
C LEU A 231 30.06 -21.16 13.60
N ASP A 232 30.27 -22.41 13.99
CA ASP A 232 30.97 -23.38 13.17
C ASP A 232 30.04 -23.86 12.06
N TYR A 233 29.76 -22.95 11.12
CA TYR A 233 28.88 -23.18 9.96
C TYR A 233 29.29 -24.45 9.21
N SER A 234 30.60 -24.71 9.11
CA SER A 234 31.14 -25.89 8.44
C SER A 234 30.72 -27.21 9.13
N ALA A 235 30.62 -27.22 10.45
CA ALA A 235 30.26 -28.41 11.22
C ALA A 235 28.74 -28.57 11.38
N ILE A 236 28.04 -27.46 11.66
CA ILE A 236 26.59 -27.42 11.93
C ILE A 236 25.80 -27.56 10.63
N VAL A 237 26.14 -26.75 9.61
CA VAL A 237 25.39 -26.72 8.34
C VAL A 237 26.00 -27.69 7.33
N ARG A 238 27.30 -27.98 7.37
CA ARG A 238 27.97 -28.86 6.38
C ARG A 238 27.63 -28.47 4.93
N PRO A 239 27.81 -27.19 4.54
CA PRO A 239 27.29 -26.64 3.28
C PRO A 239 27.87 -27.30 2.02
N GLU A 240 29.01 -27.99 2.12
CA GLU A 240 29.56 -28.83 1.04
C GLU A 240 28.60 -29.91 0.59
N VAL A 241 27.69 -30.37 1.46
CA VAL A 241 26.64 -31.32 1.08
C VAL A 241 25.69 -30.68 0.07
N CYS A 242 25.25 -29.42 0.26
CA CYS A 242 24.40 -28.70 -0.69
C CYS A 242 25.06 -28.59 -2.07
N LYS A 243 26.34 -28.18 -2.10
CA LYS A 243 27.12 -28.14 -3.33
C LYS A 243 27.14 -29.51 -4.00
N LYS A 244 27.54 -30.56 -3.26
CA LYS A 244 27.60 -31.92 -3.78
C LYS A 244 26.26 -32.39 -4.34
N THR A 245 25.15 -32.14 -3.65
CA THR A 245 23.79 -32.52 -4.08
C THR A 245 23.41 -31.95 -5.45
N LEU A 246 23.84 -30.72 -5.76
CA LEU A 246 23.54 -30.06 -7.04
C LEU A 246 24.66 -30.11 -8.09
N THR A 247 25.87 -30.54 -7.72
CA THR A 247 27.03 -30.52 -8.63
C THR A 247 27.76 -31.86 -8.74
N PHE A 248 27.21 -32.96 -8.19
CA PHE A 248 27.83 -34.28 -8.34
C PHE A 248 27.83 -34.79 -9.79
N LYS A 249 26.99 -34.22 -10.67
CA LYS A 249 27.07 -34.39 -12.12
C LYS A 249 27.74 -33.15 -12.70
N ASP A 250 28.84 -33.35 -13.42
CA ASP A 250 29.58 -32.26 -14.07
C ASP A 250 28.73 -31.57 -15.16
N THR A 251 27.74 -32.27 -15.71
CA THR A 251 26.79 -31.73 -16.70
C THR A 251 25.38 -32.29 -16.50
N TRP A 252 24.39 -31.40 -16.48
CA TRP A 252 22.97 -31.76 -16.49
C TRP A 252 22.48 -31.95 -17.92
N THR A 253 21.70 -33.00 -18.17
CA THR A 253 21.14 -33.30 -19.50
C THR A 253 20.12 -32.26 -19.96
N TYR A 254 19.37 -31.66 -19.03
CA TYR A 254 18.31 -30.69 -19.33
C TYR A 254 18.59 -29.35 -18.66
N HIS A 255 18.35 -28.25 -19.37
CA HIS A 255 18.72 -26.90 -18.93
C HIS A 255 17.97 -26.39 -17.68
N GLU A 256 16.77 -26.88 -17.41
CA GLU A 256 15.98 -26.50 -16.23
C GLU A 256 16.13 -27.47 -15.05
N ASP A 257 16.94 -28.53 -15.17
CA ASP A 257 17.09 -29.57 -14.14
C ASP A 257 17.68 -29.02 -12.83
N PHE A 258 18.76 -28.23 -12.95
CA PHE A 258 19.39 -27.56 -11.81
C PHE A 258 18.39 -26.66 -11.07
N PHE A 259 17.64 -25.82 -11.80
CA PHE A 259 16.66 -24.92 -11.21
C PHE A 259 15.52 -25.70 -10.53
N PHE A 260 14.94 -26.67 -11.26
CA PHE A 260 13.83 -27.47 -10.77
C PHE A 260 14.18 -28.21 -9.47
N ARG A 261 15.33 -28.90 -9.44
CA ARG A 261 15.83 -29.61 -8.24
C ARG A 261 16.09 -28.67 -7.09
N THR A 262 16.68 -27.51 -7.35
CA THR A 262 17.04 -26.54 -6.31
C THR A 262 15.81 -26.06 -5.55
N VAL A 263 14.74 -25.68 -6.26
CA VAL A 263 13.49 -25.23 -5.61
C VAL A 263 12.80 -26.37 -4.87
N HIS A 264 12.85 -27.61 -5.38
CA HIS A 264 12.28 -28.76 -4.65
C HIS A 264 13.07 -29.05 -3.37
N LEU A 265 14.40 -28.98 -3.40
CA LEU A 265 15.22 -29.12 -2.19
C LEU A 265 14.98 -28.00 -1.19
N GLY A 266 14.85 -26.74 -1.65
CA GLY A 266 14.48 -25.62 -0.79
C GLY A 266 13.11 -25.81 -0.14
N THR A 267 12.15 -26.36 -0.89
CA THR A 267 10.84 -26.75 -0.38
C THR A 267 10.96 -27.81 0.72
N GLU A 268 11.79 -28.85 0.54
CA GLU A 268 12.01 -29.88 1.57
C GLU A 268 12.70 -29.33 2.83
N CYS A 269 13.62 -28.37 2.67
CA CYS A 269 14.30 -27.71 3.78
C CYS A 269 13.31 -26.97 4.68
N TRP A 270 12.43 -26.15 4.10
CA TRP A 270 11.46 -25.38 4.87
C TRP A 270 10.24 -26.21 5.29
N ALA A 271 9.91 -27.28 4.56
CA ALA A 271 8.93 -28.27 5.00
C ALA A 271 9.35 -28.96 6.30
N LYS A 272 10.64 -29.28 6.46
CA LYS A 272 11.21 -29.84 7.69
C LYS A 272 10.97 -28.91 8.88
N ILE A 273 11.20 -27.60 8.69
CA ILE A 273 11.02 -26.59 9.73
C ILE A 273 9.53 -26.44 10.06
N ALA A 274 8.66 -26.28 9.06
CA ALA A 274 7.22 -26.17 9.26
C ALA A 274 6.67 -27.37 10.05
N LEU A 275 7.03 -28.60 9.67
CA LEU A 275 6.60 -29.81 10.36
C LEU A 275 7.13 -29.87 11.80
N ALA A 276 8.39 -29.47 12.03
CA ALA A 276 8.94 -29.41 13.39
C ALA A 276 8.16 -28.43 14.28
N ARG A 277 7.79 -27.26 13.75
CA ARG A 277 6.97 -26.28 14.48
C ARG A 277 5.56 -26.80 14.77
N LEU A 278 4.92 -27.46 13.81
CA LEU A 278 3.59 -28.06 13.99
C LEU A 278 3.61 -29.21 15.02
N VAL A 279 4.62 -30.08 14.99
CA VAL A 279 4.77 -31.17 15.97
C VAL A 279 5.00 -30.60 17.37
N SER A 280 5.90 -29.63 17.50
CA SER A 280 6.15 -28.93 18.77
C SER A 280 4.89 -28.25 19.30
N ALA A 281 4.12 -27.56 18.46
CA ALA A 281 2.85 -26.96 18.86
C ALA A 281 1.87 -27.99 19.43
N ARG A 282 1.77 -29.17 18.81
CA ARG A 282 0.88 -30.23 19.28
C ARG A 282 1.29 -30.74 20.67
N GLU A 283 2.59 -30.98 20.86
CA GLU A 283 3.15 -31.45 22.14
C GLU A 283 2.93 -30.43 23.26
N LEU A 284 3.19 -29.15 22.98
CA LEU A 284 2.95 -28.04 23.91
C LEU A 284 1.46 -27.88 24.25
N ALA A 285 0.58 -27.97 23.26
CA ALA A 285 -0.87 -27.93 23.49
C ALA A 285 -1.34 -29.12 24.34
N SER A 286 -0.83 -30.33 24.06
CA SER A 286 -1.09 -31.52 24.89
C SER A 286 -0.58 -31.38 26.32
N ALA A 287 0.48 -30.59 26.54
CA ALA A 287 1.00 -30.25 27.86
C ALA A 287 0.27 -29.07 28.54
N GLY A 288 -0.76 -28.50 27.90
CA GLY A 288 -1.51 -27.35 28.42
C GLY A 288 -0.82 -26.00 28.22
N GLN A 289 0.28 -25.92 27.47
CA GLN A 289 1.02 -24.69 27.17
C GLN A 289 0.44 -23.98 25.93
N TRP A 290 -0.83 -23.58 26.02
CA TRP A 290 -1.61 -23.07 24.89
C TRP A 290 -1.03 -21.82 24.22
N HIS A 291 -0.50 -20.88 25.00
CA HIS A 291 0.07 -19.65 24.47
C HIS A 291 1.29 -19.94 23.56
N VAL A 292 2.23 -20.74 24.06
CA VAL A 292 3.44 -21.11 23.31
C VAL A 292 3.09 -21.99 22.11
N ALA A 293 2.12 -22.90 22.29
CA ALA A 293 1.61 -23.72 21.20
C ALA A 293 1.00 -22.87 20.07
N ALA A 294 0.20 -21.84 20.41
CA ALA A 294 -0.37 -20.91 19.44
C ALA A 294 0.72 -20.15 18.66
N ALA A 295 1.77 -19.68 19.33
CA ALA A 295 2.89 -19.01 18.68
C ALA A 295 3.64 -19.93 17.70
N ARG A 296 3.87 -21.20 18.06
CA ARG A 296 4.46 -22.21 17.16
C ARG A 296 3.59 -22.47 15.92
N ILE A 297 2.27 -22.44 16.08
CA ILE A 297 1.31 -22.55 14.97
C ILE A 297 1.42 -21.34 14.04
N LEU A 298 1.51 -20.13 14.59
CA LEU A 298 1.65 -18.90 13.79
C LEU A 298 2.97 -18.88 13.00
N GLN A 299 4.08 -19.32 13.60
CA GLN A 299 5.35 -19.51 12.89
C GLN A 299 5.19 -20.50 11.73
N ALA A 300 4.55 -21.66 11.97
CA ALA A 300 4.30 -22.65 10.94
C ALA A 300 3.40 -22.11 9.81
N SER A 301 2.38 -21.31 10.15
CA SER A 301 1.50 -20.65 9.16
C SER A 301 2.30 -19.75 8.21
N ARG A 302 3.17 -18.89 8.76
CA ARG A 302 4.04 -18.01 7.96
C ARG A 302 5.00 -18.80 7.06
N ILE A 303 5.56 -19.91 7.56
CA ILE A 303 6.42 -20.79 6.75
C ILE A 303 5.63 -21.45 5.61
N LEU A 304 4.39 -21.90 5.86
CA LEU A 304 3.53 -22.49 4.82
C LEU A 304 3.17 -21.47 3.73
N ASP A 305 2.88 -20.22 4.10
CA ASP A 305 2.66 -19.15 3.14
C ASP A 305 3.91 -18.85 2.31
N TYR A 306 5.08 -18.77 2.97
CA TYR A 306 6.38 -18.62 2.32
C TYR A 306 6.67 -19.77 1.35
N LEU A 307 6.45 -21.03 1.75
CA LEU A 307 6.67 -22.19 0.89
C LEU A 307 5.87 -22.08 -0.41
N GLY A 308 4.64 -21.54 -0.34
CA GLY A 308 3.85 -21.25 -1.52
C GLY A 308 4.46 -20.17 -2.42
N SER A 309 5.08 -19.14 -1.84
CA SER A 309 5.83 -18.12 -2.58
C SER A 309 7.14 -18.68 -3.16
N HIS A 310 7.83 -19.55 -2.44
CA HIS A 310 9.08 -20.21 -2.86
C HIS A 310 8.86 -21.10 -4.09
N VAL A 311 7.84 -21.97 -4.09
CA VAL A 311 7.55 -22.82 -5.26
C VAL A 311 7.18 -22.00 -6.50
N MET A 312 6.66 -20.79 -6.32
CA MET A 312 6.34 -19.88 -7.44
C MET A 312 7.59 -19.37 -8.17
N LEU A 313 8.82 -19.54 -7.64
CA LEU A 313 10.05 -19.29 -8.40
C LEU A 313 10.05 -20.06 -9.73
N LEU A 314 9.54 -21.28 -9.73
CA LEU A 314 9.45 -22.16 -10.91
C LEU A 314 8.61 -21.58 -12.06
N THR A 315 7.78 -20.56 -11.81
CA THR A 315 7.09 -19.82 -12.89
C THR A 315 8.04 -19.10 -13.84
N SER A 316 9.30 -18.90 -13.44
CA SER A 316 10.31 -18.27 -14.27
C SER A 316 11.13 -19.24 -15.12
N MET A 317 10.93 -20.56 -14.98
CA MET A 317 11.56 -21.57 -15.86
C MET A 317 11.22 -21.29 -17.32
N ASN A 318 12.14 -21.62 -18.23
CA ASN A 318 11.82 -21.58 -19.64
C ASN A 318 10.88 -22.75 -19.94
N LEU A 319 9.70 -22.44 -20.48
CA LEU A 319 8.64 -23.43 -20.68
C LEU A 319 9.10 -24.59 -21.58
N ARG A 320 9.76 -24.30 -22.69
CA ARG A 320 10.22 -25.33 -23.64
C ARG A 320 11.23 -26.25 -22.97
N ASP A 321 12.23 -25.69 -22.32
CA ASP A 321 13.29 -26.46 -21.66
C ASP A 321 12.74 -27.31 -20.51
N TYR A 322 11.79 -26.77 -19.74
CA TYR A 322 11.10 -27.52 -18.70
C TYR A 322 10.22 -28.62 -19.26
N LEU A 323 9.49 -28.41 -20.36
CA LEU A 323 8.64 -29.45 -20.96
C LEU A 323 9.47 -30.65 -21.46
N LEU A 324 10.70 -30.42 -21.93
CA LEU A 324 11.63 -31.50 -22.25
C LEU A 324 12.01 -32.31 -21.00
N LEU A 325 12.35 -31.62 -19.91
CA LEU A 325 12.64 -32.26 -18.62
C LEU A 325 11.40 -33.03 -18.08
N LYS A 326 10.22 -32.43 -18.16
CA LYS A 326 8.96 -32.98 -17.63
C LYS A 326 8.65 -34.36 -18.22
N VAL A 327 8.94 -34.57 -19.50
CA VAL A 327 8.72 -35.85 -20.18
C VAL A 327 9.56 -36.95 -19.52
N GLU A 328 10.83 -36.68 -19.25
CA GLU A 328 11.75 -37.63 -18.60
C GLU A 328 11.43 -37.89 -17.13
N LEU A 329 10.92 -36.87 -16.43
CA LEU A 329 10.46 -37.05 -15.05
C LEU A 329 9.24 -37.98 -14.98
N GLU A 330 8.54 -38.20 -16.10
CA GLU A 330 7.30 -39.01 -16.20
C GLU A 330 6.27 -38.64 -15.12
N GLY A 331 6.27 -37.37 -14.70
CA GLY A 331 5.45 -36.88 -13.62
C GLY A 331 5.96 -37.21 -12.21
N THR A 332 7.24 -37.40 -11.95
CA THR A 332 7.78 -37.38 -10.57
C THR A 332 8.04 -35.93 -10.12
N SER A 333 6.98 -35.12 -10.09
CA SER A 333 7.03 -33.68 -9.78
C SER A 333 6.29 -33.41 -8.47
N GLY A 334 7.02 -33.13 -7.39
CA GLY A 334 6.53 -32.72 -6.05
C GLY A 334 5.68 -33.75 -5.26
N GLU A 335 4.84 -34.52 -5.93
CA GLU A 335 3.96 -35.55 -5.34
C GLU A 335 4.76 -36.66 -4.63
N GLY A 336 6.04 -36.85 -4.93
CA GLY A 336 6.86 -37.81 -4.19
C GLY A 336 7.28 -37.34 -2.80
N SER A 337 7.14 -36.05 -2.48
CA SER A 337 7.51 -35.48 -1.20
C SER A 337 6.68 -36.07 -0.05
N VAL A 338 7.36 -36.71 0.90
CA VAL A 338 6.73 -37.16 2.14
C VAL A 338 6.38 -35.97 3.03
N GLN A 339 7.26 -34.97 3.10
CA GLN A 339 7.09 -33.85 4.00
C GLN A 339 5.88 -32.99 3.60
N VAL A 340 5.76 -32.64 2.31
CA VAL A 340 4.61 -31.86 1.82
C VAL A 340 3.28 -32.62 1.99
N LYS A 341 3.31 -33.95 1.83
CA LYS A 341 2.14 -34.81 2.07
C LYS A 341 1.73 -34.85 3.54
N SER A 342 2.66 -34.60 4.46
CA SER A 342 2.39 -34.55 5.89
C SER A 342 1.78 -33.23 6.36
N PHE A 343 1.80 -32.14 5.57
CA PHE A 343 1.25 -30.85 6.02
C PHE A 343 -0.19 -30.95 6.50
N ARG A 344 -1.11 -31.38 5.63
CA ARG A 344 -2.54 -31.49 5.96
C ARG A 344 -2.82 -32.40 7.15
N PRO A 345 -2.33 -33.65 7.22
CA PRO A 345 -2.60 -34.51 8.39
C PRO A 345 -1.95 -33.98 9.68
N THR A 346 -0.77 -33.37 9.62
CA THR A 346 -0.14 -32.78 10.81
C THR A 346 -0.92 -31.56 11.30
N VAL A 347 -1.35 -30.66 10.41
CA VAL A 347 -2.22 -29.51 10.76
C VAL A 347 -3.54 -30.00 11.35
N ALA A 348 -4.20 -30.98 10.72
CA ALA A 348 -5.44 -31.56 11.25
C ALA A 348 -5.25 -32.14 12.67
N SER A 349 -4.08 -32.72 12.97
CA SER A 349 -3.79 -33.29 14.29
C SER A 349 -3.68 -32.25 15.42
N LEU A 350 -3.49 -30.96 15.10
CA LEU A 350 -3.44 -29.88 16.08
C LEU A 350 -4.77 -29.61 16.79
N PHE A 351 -5.88 -30.08 16.23
CA PHE A 351 -7.19 -29.94 16.84
C PHE A 351 -7.41 -30.91 18.00
N ALA A 352 -6.72 -32.06 18.01
CA ALA A 352 -6.94 -33.11 19.01
C ALA A 352 -6.68 -32.65 20.46
N PRO A 353 -5.58 -31.92 20.77
CA PRO A 353 -5.39 -31.34 22.11
C PRO A 353 -6.53 -30.41 22.52
N LEU A 354 -6.98 -29.52 21.62
CA LEU A 354 -8.07 -28.58 21.90
C LEU A 354 -9.37 -29.33 22.19
N ALA A 355 -9.69 -30.37 21.41
CA ALA A 355 -10.85 -31.21 21.64
C ALA A 355 -10.81 -31.92 23.01
N ALA A 356 -9.64 -32.46 23.39
CA ALA A 356 -9.45 -33.10 24.70
C ALA A 356 -9.59 -32.11 25.86
N ALA A 357 -9.13 -30.87 25.69
CA ALA A 357 -9.26 -29.82 26.70
C ALA A 357 -10.71 -29.37 26.92
N LEU A 358 -11.52 -29.35 25.85
CA LEU A 358 -12.92 -28.95 25.89
C LEU A 358 -13.85 -30.06 26.42
N LEU A 359 -13.46 -31.33 26.29
CA LEU A 359 -14.24 -32.50 26.73
C LEU A 359 -13.35 -33.48 27.54
N PRO A 360 -12.93 -33.12 28.77
CA PRO A 360 -11.94 -33.89 29.53
C PRO A 360 -12.45 -35.23 30.13
N PHE A 361 -13.76 -35.46 30.18
CA PHE A 361 -14.34 -36.70 30.71
C PHE A 361 -15.19 -37.42 29.64
N PRO A 362 -14.91 -38.69 29.28
CA PRO A 362 -15.89 -39.50 28.59
C PRO A 362 -17.06 -39.73 29.54
N SER A 363 -18.28 -39.37 29.12
CA SER A 363 -19.49 -39.66 29.89
C SER A 363 -19.59 -41.16 30.12
N THR A 364 -19.47 -41.60 31.37
CA THR A 364 -19.49 -43.03 31.73
C THR A 364 -20.89 -43.67 31.62
N ASN A 365 -21.86 -43.02 30.97
CA ASN A 365 -23.26 -43.44 30.96
C ASN A 365 -23.93 -43.58 29.59
N ASP A 366 -23.24 -43.44 28.46
CA ASP A 366 -23.89 -43.66 27.16
C ASP A 366 -23.22 -44.75 26.33
N THR A 367 -23.85 -45.93 26.36
CA THR A 367 -23.61 -47.06 25.45
C THR A 367 -24.20 -46.81 24.06
N ALA A 368 -23.94 -45.63 23.47
CA ALA A 368 -24.31 -45.28 22.09
C ALA A 368 -23.47 -44.10 21.58
N ASN A 369 -22.15 -44.27 21.40
CA ASN A 369 -21.32 -43.23 20.80
C ASN A 369 -21.61 -43.09 19.29
N ASN A 370 -22.62 -42.30 18.94
CA ASN A 370 -22.79 -41.78 17.59
C ASN A 370 -21.76 -40.64 17.38
N PRO A 371 -20.87 -40.70 16.38
CA PRO A 371 -19.88 -39.65 16.11
C PRO A 371 -20.49 -38.23 16.00
N GLN A 372 -21.74 -38.14 15.54
CA GLN A 372 -22.47 -36.86 15.43
C GLN A 372 -22.77 -36.21 16.78
N ASP A 373 -23.00 -36.98 17.84
CA ASP A 373 -23.32 -36.44 19.17
C ASP A 373 -22.05 -35.89 19.86
N SER A 374 -20.90 -36.51 19.59
CA SER A 374 -19.58 -36.03 20.07
C SER A 374 -19.16 -34.73 19.36
N ASP A 375 -19.35 -34.65 18.04
CA ASP A 375 -19.06 -33.42 17.27
C ASP A 375 -19.96 -32.26 17.70
N LEU A 376 -21.22 -32.53 18.03
CA LEU A 376 -22.17 -31.53 18.53
C LEU A 376 -21.77 -31.01 19.91
N ALA A 377 -21.40 -31.90 20.84
CA ALA A 377 -20.92 -31.53 22.16
C ALA A 377 -19.64 -30.68 22.08
N LEU A 378 -18.72 -31.04 21.18
CA LEU A 378 -17.48 -30.30 20.96
C LEU A 378 -17.73 -28.92 20.36
N ALA A 379 -18.63 -28.82 19.37
CA ALA A 379 -19.04 -27.54 18.81
C ALA A 379 -19.68 -26.63 19.88
N GLN A 380 -20.47 -27.20 20.80
CA GLN A 380 -21.09 -26.44 21.89
C GLN A 380 -20.07 -25.93 22.92
N ALA A 381 -19.08 -26.74 23.28
CA ALA A 381 -18.01 -26.33 24.18
C ALA A 381 -17.15 -25.21 23.56
N LEU A 382 -16.79 -25.36 22.28
CA LEU A 382 -16.03 -24.36 21.53
C LEU A 382 -16.81 -23.06 21.32
N MET A 383 -18.12 -23.16 21.07
CA MET A 383 -19.02 -22.01 21.03
C MET A 383 -18.98 -21.19 22.33
N ASN A 384 -18.96 -21.86 23.48
CA ASN A 384 -18.84 -21.20 24.79
C ASN A 384 -17.49 -20.48 24.95
N VAL A 385 -16.39 -21.04 24.42
CA VAL A 385 -15.08 -20.37 24.40
C VAL A 385 -15.09 -19.13 23.52
N TYR A 386 -15.69 -19.18 22.33
CA TYR A 386 -15.78 -18.03 21.42
C TYR A 386 -16.73 -16.95 21.92
N GLU A 387 -17.84 -17.33 22.55
CA GLU A 387 -18.84 -16.40 23.08
C GLU A 387 -18.35 -15.67 24.34
N PHE A 388 -17.52 -16.35 25.15
CA PHE A 388 -17.03 -15.81 26.42
C PHE A 388 -15.52 -16.05 26.58
N PRO A 389 -14.67 -15.36 25.80
CA PRO A 389 -13.22 -15.56 25.84
C PRO A 389 -12.60 -15.13 27.19
N ASP A 390 -13.25 -14.25 27.94
CA ASP A 390 -12.76 -13.75 29.24
C ASP A 390 -13.16 -14.63 30.44
N ARG A 391 -13.93 -15.70 30.24
CA ARG A 391 -14.29 -16.60 31.34
C ARG A 391 -13.06 -17.38 31.82
N SER A 392 -12.69 -17.17 33.08
CA SER A 392 -11.87 -18.13 33.83
C SER A 392 -12.81 -19.05 34.60
N ASP A 393 -12.70 -20.37 34.40
CA ASP A 393 -13.42 -21.36 35.21
C ASP A 393 -12.88 -21.34 36.65
N THR A 394 -13.30 -20.34 37.44
CA THR A 394 -13.01 -20.21 38.87
C THR A 394 -14.21 -20.57 39.73
N ALA A 395 -15.33 -20.98 39.13
CA ALA A 395 -16.51 -21.45 39.85
C ALA A 395 -16.51 -22.99 39.83
N THR A 396 -16.24 -23.59 40.99
CA THR A 396 -16.33 -25.03 41.32
C THR A 396 -15.14 -25.91 40.94
N THR A 397 -14.12 -25.96 41.81
CA THR A 397 -13.54 -27.22 42.33
C THR A 397 -12.43 -26.92 43.35
N THR A 398 -12.16 -27.88 44.21
CA THR A 398 -11.21 -27.86 45.34
C THR A 398 -9.78 -27.43 44.97
N PRO A 399 -8.95 -26.99 45.95
CA PRO A 399 -7.60 -26.43 45.72
C PRO A 399 -6.62 -27.34 44.97
N ALA A 400 -6.92 -28.63 44.79
CA ALA A 400 -6.09 -29.59 44.07
C ALA A 400 -6.31 -29.57 42.54
N ALA A 401 -7.41 -29.00 42.03
CA ALA A 401 -7.73 -28.95 40.59
C ALA A 401 -7.32 -27.63 39.89
N ALA A 402 -6.88 -26.63 40.65
CA ALA A 402 -6.54 -25.29 40.13
C ALA A 402 -5.28 -25.26 39.23
N ASN A 403 -4.46 -26.32 39.21
CA ASN A 403 -3.23 -26.37 38.41
C ASN A 403 -3.43 -26.87 36.97
N GLN A 404 -4.66 -27.16 36.52
CA GLN A 404 -4.94 -27.68 35.16
C GLN A 404 -6.15 -27.02 34.46
N SER A 405 -6.76 -25.97 35.03
CA SER A 405 -7.83 -25.22 34.36
C SER A 405 -7.23 -24.24 33.34
N SER A 406 -7.40 -24.55 32.05
CA SER A 406 -6.96 -23.67 30.96
C SER A 406 -7.96 -22.52 30.78
N SER A 407 -7.50 -21.27 30.77
CA SER A 407 -8.40 -20.13 30.58
C SER A 407 -9.04 -20.17 29.19
N HIS A 408 -10.33 -19.80 29.08
CA HIS A 408 -10.98 -19.63 27.77
C HIS A 408 -10.19 -18.71 26.84
N ARG A 409 -9.49 -17.70 27.38
CA ARG A 409 -8.66 -16.78 26.60
C ARG A 409 -7.53 -17.51 25.86
N GLU A 410 -6.89 -18.46 26.53
CA GLU A 410 -5.78 -19.22 25.96
C GLU A 410 -6.28 -20.22 24.91
N LEU A 411 -7.39 -20.89 25.19
CA LEU A 411 -8.06 -21.80 24.25
C LEU A 411 -8.59 -21.06 23.02
N TYR A 412 -9.13 -19.85 23.20
CA TYR A 412 -9.56 -18.97 22.10
C TYR A 412 -8.38 -18.58 21.21
N ASN A 413 -7.28 -18.10 21.80
CA ASN A 413 -6.08 -17.73 21.05
C ASN A 413 -5.47 -18.92 20.30
N TYR A 414 -5.48 -20.12 20.90
CA TYR A 414 -5.08 -21.34 20.22
C TYR A 414 -6.01 -21.68 19.06
N ALA A 415 -7.33 -21.60 19.24
CA ALA A 415 -8.31 -21.81 18.18
C ALA A 415 -8.14 -20.81 17.02
N LYS A 416 -7.86 -19.53 17.32
CA LYS A 416 -7.50 -18.52 16.31
C LYS A 416 -6.22 -18.88 15.56
N ALA A 417 -5.18 -19.35 16.24
CA ALA A 417 -3.97 -19.81 15.59
C ALA A 417 -4.22 -21.02 14.65
N LEU A 418 -5.15 -21.93 15.00
CA LEU A 418 -5.57 -23.02 14.09
C LEU A 418 -6.19 -22.47 12.79
N GLU A 419 -7.01 -21.43 12.87
CA GLU A 419 -7.57 -20.76 11.69
C GLU A 419 -6.48 -20.10 10.82
N ASP A 420 -5.48 -19.51 11.46
CA ASP A 420 -4.35 -18.87 10.77
C ASP A 420 -3.47 -19.90 10.04
N VAL A 421 -3.18 -21.06 10.64
CA VAL A 421 -2.41 -22.12 9.95
C VAL A 421 -3.22 -22.84 8.88
N GLU A 422 -4.54 -22.94 9.03
CA GLU A 422 -5.42 -23.38 7.95
C GLU A 422 -5.32 -22.42 6.75
N SER A 423 -5.34 -21.11 7.00
CA SER A 423 -5.16 -20.08 5.96
C SER A 423 -3.79 -20.18 5.29
N GLY A 424 -2.71 -20.32 6.06
CA GLY A 424 -1.36 -20.53 5.55
C GLY A 424 -1.20 -21.82 4.73
N LEU A 425 -1.90 -22.91 5.11
CA LEU A 425 -1.89 -24.16 4.37
C LEU A 425 -2.70 -24.09 3.07
N LEU A 426 -3.97 -23.69 3.16
CA LEU A 426 -4.91 -23.72 2.02
C LEU A 426 -4.63 -22.59 1.04
N GLY A 427 -4.63 -21.34 1.53
CA GLY A 427 -4.38 -20.15 0.70
C GLY A 427 -2.90 -19.92 0.43
N GLY A 428 -2.06 -20.12 1.45
CA GLY A 428 -0.61 -19.89 1.36
C GLY A 428 0.09 -20.92 0.48
N PHE A 429 0.03 -22.21 0.82
CA PHE A 429 0.74 -23.25 0.07
C PHE A 429 -0.09 -23.88 -1.06
N TYR A 430 -1.21 -24.52 -0.76
CA TYR A 430 -1.92 -25.37 -1.74
C TYR A 430 -2.52 -24.59 -2.91
N PHE A 431 -3.12 -23.43 -2.66
CA PHE A 431 -3.62 -22.57 -3.73
C PHE A 431 -2.50 -22.04 -4.62
N LYS A 432 -1.38 -21.58 -4.04
CA LYS A 432 -0.21 -21.14 -4.83
C LYS A 432 0.41 -22.29 -5.62
N HIS A 433 0.43 -23.51 -5.08
CA HIS A 433 0.86 -24.71 -5.82
C HIS A 433 -0.07 -25.02 -7.01
N PHE A 434 -1.39 -24.90 -6.85
CA PHE A 434 -2.33 -24.99 -7.97
C PHE A 434 -2.08 -23.91 -9.04
N ARG A 435 -1.84 -22.67 -8.61
CA ARG A 435 -1.49 -21.56 -9.52
C ARG A 435 -0.19 -21.83 -10.26
N LEU A 436 0.84 -22.33 -9.58
CA LEU A 436 2.10 -22.71 -10.19
C LEU A 436 1.87 -23.73 -11.30
N ALA A 437 1.19 -24.84 -10.98
CA ALA A 437 0.92 -25.89 -11.96
C ALA A 437 0.13 -25.35 -13.16
N SER A 438 -0.88 -24.52 -12.91
CA SER A 438 -1.68 -23.89 -13.97
C SER A 438 -0.84 -22.96 -14.85
N ASN A 439 0.05 -22.16 -14.27
CA ASN A 439 0.89 -21.21 -15.00
C ASN A 439 2.01 -21.88 -15.79
N VAL A 440 2.57 -22.98 -15.29
CA VAL A 440 3.75 -23.62 -15.90
C VAL A 440 3.38 -24.70 -16.91
N ILE A 441 2.34 -25.49 -16.68
CA ILE A 441 1.96 -26.56 -17.61
C ILE A 441 0.57 -26.40 -18.22
N GLY A 442 -0.21 -25.40 -17.80
CA GLY A 442 -1.59 -25.19 -18.24
C GLY A 442 -2.62 -25.90 -17.35
N SER A 443 -3.80 -25.30 -17.21
CA SER A 443 -4.90 -25.80 -16.37
C SER A 443 -5.52 -27.11 -16.88
N ASP A 444 -5.45 -27.34 -18.20
CA ASP A 444 -6.00 -28.53 -18.86
C ASP A 444 -4.98 -29.66 -18.95
N ALA A 445 -3.72 -29.38 -18.57
CA ALA A 445 -2.68 -30.38 -18.59
C ALA A 445 -2.86 -31.39 -17.46
N ARG A 446 -2.24 -32.55 -17.68
CA ARG A 446 -2.05 -33.56 -16.65
C ARG A 446 -0.65 -33.40 -16.06
N GLY A 447 -0.61 -33.39 -14.72
CA GLY A 447 0.61 -33.42 -13.93
C GLY A 447 1.04 -34.86 -13.62
N THR A 448 1.65 -35.02 -12.46
CA THR A 448 2.11 -36.30 -11.90
C THR A 448 1.04 -37.41 -11.96
N MET A 449 1.44 -38.61 -12.38
CA MET A 449 0.57 -39.80 -12.49
C MET A 449 -0.69 -39.59 -13.36
N ARG A 450 -0.62 -38.70 -14.37
CA ARG A 450 -1.75 -38.35 -15.26
C ARG A 450 -2.95 -37.70 -14.55
N ARG A 451 -2.78 -37.18 -13.34
CA ARG A 451 -3.84 -36.40 -12.66
C ARG A 451 -3.99 -35.04 -13.33
N ALA A 452 -5.23 -34.61 -13.55
CA ALA A 452 -5.51 -33.28 -14.07
C ALA A 452 -5.06 -32.20 -13.06
N VAL A 453 -4.50 -31.09 -13.54
CA VAL A 453 -4.16 -29.94 -12.69
C VAL A 453 -5.37 -29.44 -11.90
N GLN A 454 -6.57 -29.51 -12.49
CA GLN A 454 -7.85 -29.24 -11.81
C GLN A 454 -8.08 -30.10 -10.55
N GLY A 455 -7.51 -31.30 -10.49
CA GLY A 455 -7.60 -32.18 -9.33
C GLY A 455 -6.86 -31.65 -8.10
N LEU A 456 -6.02 -30.62 -8.23
CA LEU A 456 -5.41 -29.93 -7.10
C LEU A 456 -6.38 -28.96 -6.41
N LYS A 457 -7.52 -28.58 -7.02
CA LYS A 457 -8.48 -27.66 -6.40
C LYS A 457 -9.00 -28.14 -5.05
N ILE A 458 -9.28 -29.43 -4.97
CA ILE A 458 -9.77 -30.08 -3.74
C ILE A 458 -8.83 -29.88 -2.55
N THR A 459 -7.52 -29.69 -2.77
CA THR A 459 -6.54 -29.59 -1.68
C THR A 459 -6.66 -28.26 -0.93
N TYR A 460 -7.15 -27.19 -1.56
CA TYR A 460 -7.37 -25.89 -0.91
C TYR A 460 -8.84 -25.54 -0.70
N GLU A 461 -9.79 -26.14 -1.42
CA GLU A 461 -11.23 -25.90 -1.25
C GLU A 461 -11.81 -26.64 -0.03
N THR A 462 -11.20 -27.75 0.38
CA THR A 462 -11.69 -28.54 1.51
C THR A 462 -11.12 -27.99 2.83
N PRO A 463 -11.96 -27.53 3.78
CA PRO A 463 -11.49 -27.05 5.08
C PRO A 463 -10.80 -28.18 5.86
N VAL A 464 -9.83 -27.81 6.70
CA VAL A 464 -9.11 -28.70 7.61
C VAL A 464 -9.85 -28.81 8.95
N PHE A 465 -10.42 -27.69 9.44
CA PHE A 465 -11.14 -27.60 10.71
C PHE A 465 -12.61 -27.20 10.52
N PRO A 466 -13.46 -28.08 9.95
CA PRO A 466 -14.87 -27.75 9.67
C PRO A 466 -15.69 -27.38 10.92
N ILE A 467 -15.32 -27.89 12.09
CA ILE A 467 -15.99 -27.54 13.37
C ILE A 467 -15.75 -26.07 13.74
N LEU A 468 -14.54 -25.54 13.54
CA LEU A 468 -14.25 -24.12 13.81
C LEU A 468 -15.13 -23.22 12.92
N ASP A 469 -15.28 -23.60 11.65
CA ASP A 469 -16.14 -22.87 10.69
C ASP A 469 -17.62 -22.90 11.08
N ARG A 470 -18.12 -24.07 11.48
CA ARG A 470 -19.49 -24.23 11.98
C ARG A 470 -19.74 -23.41 13.24
N VAL A 471 -18.79 -23.36 14.17
CA VAL A 471 -18.91 -22.57 15.42
C VAL A 471 -18.95 -21.08 15.12
N ARG A 472 -18.07 -20.57 14.26
CA ARG A 472 -18.11 -19.15 13.83
C ARG A 472 -19.46 -18.79 13.20
N SER A 473 -19.94 -19.64 12.28
CA SER A 473 -21.24 -19.44 11.62
C SER A 473 -22.40 -19.51 12.61
N GLY A 474 -22.36 -20.45 13.55
CA GLY A 474 -23.36 -20.61 14.61
C GLY A 474 -23.38 -19.45 15.58
N LEU A 475 -22.22 -18.91 15.97
CA LEU A 475 -22.10 -17.70 16.78
C LEU A 475 -22.71 -16.50 16.08
N GLY A 476 -22.40 -16.32 14.79
CA GLY A 476 -23.04 -15.29 13.97
C GLY A 476 -24.57 -15.38 14.00
N ALA A 477 -25.12 -16.58 13.76
CA ALA A 477 -26.57 -16.81 13.75
C ALA A 477 -27.23 -16.61 15.13
N LYS A 478 -26.58 -17.05 16.21
CA LYS A 478 -27.07 -16.86 17.59
C LYS A 478 -27.09 -15.38 17.98
N VAL A 479 -25.98 -14.68 17.75
CA VAL A 479 -25.88 -13.23 18.01
C VAL A 479 -26.92 -12.48 17.19
N ASP A 480 -27.09 -12.84 15.92
CA ASP A 480 -28.15 -12.28 15.06
C ASP A 480 -29.57 -12.47 15.62
N ALA A 481 -29.84 -13.63 16.24
CA ALA A 481 -31.15 -13.94 16.83
C ALA A 481 -31.38 -13.23 18.18
N GLU A 482 -30.39 -13.25 19.08
CA GLU A 482 -30.44 -12.56 20.38
C GLU A 482 -30.59 -11.06 20.19
N LEU A 483 -29.80 -10.52 19.27
CA LEU A 483 -29.80 -9.11 18.89
C LEU A 483 -30.84 -8.81 17.80
N ALA A 484 -31.75 -9.72 17.43
CA ALA A 484 -32.76 -9.46 16.40
C ALA A 484 -33.63 -8.25 16.73
N HIS A 485 -33.98 -8.07 18.01
CA HIS A 485 -34.74 -6.92 18.53
C HIS A 485 -33.96 -5.59 18.52
N VAL A 486 -32.64 -5.65 18.32
CA VAL A 486 -31.76 -4.48 18.11
C VAL A 486 -31.18 -4.46 16.70
N LYS A 487 -31.48 -5.47 15.87
CA LYS A 487 -30.86 -5.67 14.56
C LYS A 487 -31.35 -4.57 13.65
N GLY A 488 -30.42 -3.74 13.20
CA GLY A 488 -30.77 -2.53 12.48
C GLY A 488 -31.43 -1.46 13.34
N ARG A 489 -31.48 -1.56 14.69
CA ARG A 489 -31.99 -0.49 15.57
C ARG A 489 -31.24 0.81 15.36
N MET A 490 -29.91 0.76 15.31
CA MET A 490 -29.09 1.94 15.01
C MET A 490 -29.49 2.55 13.64
N MET A 491 -29.81 1.70 12.66
CA MET A 491 -30.28 2.16 11.35
C MET A 491 -31.70 2.73 11.40
N GLN A 492 -32.61 2.11 12.16
CA GLN A 492 -34.00 2.54 12.31
C GLN A 492 -34.11 3.85 13.11
N GLU A 493 -33.30 4.02 14.16
CA GLU A 493 -33.21 5.28 14.92
C GLU A 493 -32.74 6.44 14.03
N ILE A 494 -31.80 6.17 13.11
CA ILE A 494 -31.39 7.12 12.10
C ILE A 494 -32.58 7.45 11.16
N ILE A 495 -33.31 6.45 10.67
CA ILE A 495 -34.50 6.64 9.81
C ILE A 495 -35.58 7.47 10.51
N ASP A 496 -35.96 7.13 11.73
CA ASP A 496 -37.01 7.81 12.50
C ASP A 496 -36.63 9.28 12.81
N THR A 497 -35.34 9.55 12.99
CA THR A 497 -34.82 10.91 13.17
C THR A 497 -34.95 11.76 11.90
N TYR A 498 -34.82 11.13 10.72
CA TYR A 498 -35.07 11.81 9.45
C TYR A 498 -36.56 12.08 9.24
N LEU A 499 -37.44 11.11 9.52
CA LEU A 499 -38.90 11.27 9.35
C LEU A 499 -39.50 12.32 10.29
N LYS A 500 -39.04 12.40 11.55
CA LYS A 500 -39.48 13.45 12.49
C LYS A 500 -39.04 14.86 12.09
N LYS A 501 -37.99 15.00 11.29
CA LYS A 501 -37.56 16.30 10.75
C LYS A 501 -38.41 16.74 9.56
N GLU A 502 -39.04 15.82 8.85
CA GLU A 502 -39.98 16.15 7.76
C GLU A 502 -41.37 16.55 8.28
N GLU A 503 -41.84 15.97 9.38
CA GLU A 503 -43.17 16.29 9.94
C GLU A 503 -43.20 17.55 10.84
N GLY A 504 -42.06 18.03 11.33
CA GLY A 504 -41.96 19.14 12.31
C GLY A 504 -42.09 20.57 11.77
N GLY A 505 -42.72 20.76 10.61
CA GLY A 505 -42.73 22.02 9.86
C GLY A 505 -43.97 22.93 9.98
N VAL A 506 -44.87 22.75 10.96
CA VAL A 506 -45.96 23.70 11.26
C VAL A 506 -46.25 23.71 12.79
N GLY A 507 -46.20 24.89 13.44
CA GLY A 507 -46.47 25.10 14.90
C GLY A 507 -47.92 24.77 15.31
N ASP A 508 -48.28 24.56 16.58
CA ASP A 508 -48.07 25.39 17.78
C ASP A 508 -48.35 24.59 19.10
N ASP A 509 -47.96 25.19 20.23
CA ASP A 509 -48.18 24.89 21.67
C ASP A 509 -49.21 23.83 22.15
N ALA A 510 -48.81 22.98 23.12
CA ALA A 510 -49.41 22.84 24.47
C ALA A 510 -49.24 21.44 25.14
N SER A 511 -48.73 21.46 26.39
CA SER A 511 -49.08 20.62 27.55
C SER A 511 -48.87 19.09 27.60
N GLY A 512 -48.10 18.65 28.62
CA GLY A 512 -48.59 17.68 29.62
C GLY A 512 -48.30 16.18 29.46
N LEU A 513 -47.31 15.68 30.22
CA LEU A 513 -47.39 14.56 31.18
C LEU A 513 -48.20 13.26 30.83
N ILE A 514 -47.48 12.11 30.91
CA ILE A 514 -47.85 10.79 31.51
C ILE A 514 -47.90 9.52 30.61
N ALA A 515 -47.07 8.56 31.04
CA ALA A 515 -47.19 7.08 31.13
C ALA A 515 -47.19 6.13 29.91
N MET A 516 -46.25 5.16 30.03
CA MET A 516 -46.37 3.69 29.91
C MET A 516 -47.51 3.08 29.08
N GLY A 517 -47.11 2.14 28.21
CA GLY A 517 -47.69 0.79 28.22
C GLY A 517 -47.98 0.13 26.86
N ALA A 518 -47.61 -1.17 26.80
CA ALA A 518 -48.17 -2.25 25.96
C ALA A 518 -47.82 -2.26 24.44
N ARG A 519 -47.05 -3.25 23.96
CA ARG A 519 -47.47 -4.60 23.48
C ARG A 519 -48.29 -4.52 22.18
N THR A 520 -47.87 -5.06 21.05
CA THR A 520 -47.95 -6.47 20.52
C THR A 520 -48.15 -6.28 18.99
N ASP A 521 -47.85 -7.13 18.03
CA ASP A 521 -47.37 -8.51 17.93
C ASP A 521 -46.89 -8.74 16.49
N ALA A 522 -46.12 -9.81 16.34
CA ALA A 522 -45.62 -10.43 15.12
C ALA A 522 -46.66 -10.66 14.00
N ARG A 523 -46.18 -10.80 12.75
CA ARG A 523 -46.23 -12.07 11.99
C ARG A 523 -45.57 -12.02 10.60
N SER A 524 -44.43 -12.71 10.52
CA SER A 524 -44.10 -13.81 9.58
C SER A 524 -44.46 -13.73 8.08
N ALA A 525 -43.41 -13.65 7.27
CA ALA A 525 -42.96 -14.62 6.24
C ALA A 525 -43.96 -15.16 5.18
N ALA A 526 -43.58 -15.03 3.90
CA ALA A 526 -43.62 -16.13 2.94
C ALA A 526 -42.75 -15.86 1.70
N VAL A 527 -42.14 -16.95 1.24
CA VAL A 527 -41.25 -17.13 0.10
C VAL A 527 -42.07 -17.55 -1.14
N ALA A 528 -41.57 -17.21 -2.34
CA ALA A 528 -41.63 -17.97 -3.62
C ALA A 528 -42.31 -17.31 -4.85
N THR A 529 -41.48 -17.16 -5.90
CA THR A 529 -41.67 -17.56 -7.32
C THR A 529 -42.56 -16.76 -8.30
N SER A 530 -41.87 -16.15 -9.28
CA SER A 530 -42.10 -16.10 -10.76
C SER A 530 -43.48 -15.83 -11.37
N GLY A 531 -43.54 -14.86 -12.31
CA GLY A 531 -44.55 -14.78 -13.37
C GLY A 531 -44.57 -13.44 -14.13
N GLU A 532 -44.49 -13.50 -15.46
CA GLU A 532 -44.42 -12.40 -16.44
C GLU A 532 -45.72 -11.57 -16.60
N GLY A 533 -45.63 -10.35 -17.17
CA GLY A 533 -46.73 -9.76 -17.97
C GLY A 533 -47.02 -8.25 -17.86
N ALA A 534 -46.39 -7.45 -18.74
CA ALA A 534 -46.82 -6.24 -19.48
C ALA A 534 -47.87 -5.20 -18.98
N ASN A 535 -47.49 -3.92 -19.22
CA ASN A 535 -48.24 -2.76 -19.76
C ASN A 535 -48.79 -1.61 -18.88
N ALA A 536 -48.39 -0.40 -19.32
CA ALA A 536 -49.06 0.89 -19.37
C ALA A 536 -49.11 1.80 -18.13
N VAL A 537 -48.42 2.96 -18.23
CA VAL A 537 -48.62 4.15 -17.41
C VAL A 537 -49.10 5.29 -18.32
N ALA A 538 -50.25 5.86 -17.97
CA ALA A 538 -50.83 7.05 -18.59
C ALA A 538 -50.49 8.29 -17.74
N ALA A 539 -50.19 9.39 -18.44
CA ALA A 539 -49.94 10.73 -17.89
C ALA A 539 -51.24 11.46 -17.50
N LEU A 540 -51.14 12.45 -16.59
CA LEU A 540 -51.78 13.76 -16.75
C LEU A 540 -51.34 14.79 -15.67
N ASP A 541 -51.10 16.00 -16.18
CA ASP A 541 -50.73 17.29 -15.58
C ASP A 541 -51.62 17.81 -14.45
N ILE A 542 -51.13 18.84 -13.73
CA ILE A 542 -51.75 20.19 -13.66
C ILE A 542 -50.79 21.16 -12.93
N CYS A 543 -50.46 22.29 -13.57
CA CYS A 543 -49.83 23.46 -12.94
C CYS A 543 -50.42 24.75 -13.53
N PRO A 544 -50.84 25.77 -12.74
CA PRO A 544 -51.27 27.07 -13.26
C PRO A 544 -50.25 28.21 -13.00
N LYS A 545 -50.10 29.08 -14.02
CA LYS A 545 -49.31 30.32 -14.08
C LYS A 545 -49.95 31.50 -13.31
N VAL A 546 -49.14 32.43 -12.76
CA VAL A 546 -49.43 33.90 -12.65
C VAL A 546 -48.10 34.69 -12.50
N GLN A 547 -47.59 35.33 -13.55
CA GLN A 547 -47.50 36.79 -13.85
C GLN A 547 -46.52 37.68 -13.03
N LEU A 548 -45.53 38.19 -13.78
CA LEU A 548 -44.57 39.25 -13.45
C LEU A 548 -45.18 40.66 -13.53
N ARG A 549 -44.67 41.59 -12.70
CA ARG A 549 -44.79 43.04 -12.89
C ARG A 549 -43.40 43.72 -12.87
N LYS A 550 -43.22 44.60 -13.86
CA LYS A 550 -42.11 45.53 -14.10
C LYS A 550 -42.06 46.65 -13.05
N GLU A 551 -40.87 47.18 -12.76
CA GLU A 551 -40.43 48.53 -13.20
C GLU A 551 -38.98 48.84 -12.79
N ASP A 552 -38.41 49.81 -13.51
CA ASP A 552 -37.01 50.16 -13.74
C ASP A 552 -36.75 51.59 -13.14
N PRO A 553 -35.66 52.33 -13.46
CA PRO A 553 -34.47 52.56 -12.63
C PRO A 553 -34.25 54.04 -12.20
N THR A 554 -33.17 54.32 -11.45
CA THR A 554 -32.33 55.55 -11.35
C THR A 554 -31.62 55.54 -9.97
N THR A 555 -30.37 55.92 -9.72
CA THR A 555 -29.45 56.94 -10.27
C THR A 555 -28.00 56.60 -9.88
N SER A 556 -27.05 57.22 -10.57
CA SER A 556 -25.59 57.01 -10.60
C SER A 556 -24.78 57.85 -9.58
N ALA A 557 -23.46 57.60 -9.58
CA ALA A 557 -22.31 58.38 -9.07
C ALA A 557 -21.75 57.91 -7.71
N SER A 558 -20.43 57.75 -7.46
CA SER A 558 -19.22 58.11 -8.21
C SER A 558 -17.98 57.38 -7.66
N CYS A 559 -17.02 57.19 -8.55
CA CYS A 559 -15.67 56.67 -8.38
C CYS A 559 -14.78 57.53 -7.46
N PHE A 560 -13.87 56.88 -6.70
CA PHE A 560 -12.60 57.47 -6.26
C PHE A 560 -11.47 56.45 -6.47
N VAL A 561 -10.58 56.77 -7.42
CA VAL A 561 -9.30 56.09 -7.65
C VAL A 561 -8.25 56.76 -6.76
N ALA A 562 -7.52 55.97 -5.98
CA ALA A 562 -6.29 56.42 -5.34
C ALA A 562 -5.12 55.56 -5.85
N THR A 563 -4.30 56.16 -6.70
CA THR A 563 -2.97 55.68 -7.07
C THR A 563 -2.00 55.99 -5.94
N ASN A 564 -1.18 55.02 -5.51
CA ASN A 564 -0.02 55.29 -4.67
C ASN A 564 1.19 54.47 -5.13
N THR A 565 2.15 55.21 -5.68
CA THR A 565 3.56 54.84 -5.88
C THR A 565 4.27 54.78 -4.53
N PHE A 566 5.01 53.70 -4.23
CA PHE A 566 5.84 53.61 -3.03
C PHE A 566 7.33 53.78 -3.34
N SER A 567 7.93 54.77 -2.66
CA SER A 567 9.37 54.98 -2.55
C SER A 567 9.87 54.33 -1.25
N ALA A 568 11.04 53.70 -1.30
CA ALA A 568 11.66 52.99 -0.18
C ALA A 568 12.31 53.95 0.84
N ALA A 569 11.72 54.06 2.04
CA ALA A 569 12.40 54.30 3.31
C ALA A 569 11.41 54.14 4.48
N ASP A 570 11.85 53.49 5.57
CA ASP A 570 11.22 53.24 6.89
C ASP A 570 10.61 51.84 7.14
N SER A 571 11.48 50.88 7.49
CA SER A 571 11.17 49.45 7.69
C SER A 571 10.70 49.05 9.10
N ARG A 572 10.55 49.97 10.07
CA ARG A 572 10.16 49.60 11.46
C ARG A 572 8.70 49.88 11.84
N ASN A 573 8.00 50.78 11.12
CA ASN A 573 6.59 51.10 11.40
C ASN A 573 5.59 50.31 10.52
N SER A 574 6.02 49.66 9.44
CA SER A 574 5.10 48.90 8.57
C SER A 574 4.67 47.56 9.18
N ALA A 575 5.55 46.85 9.88
CA ALA A 575 5.27 45.52 10.44
C ALA A 575 4.11 45.51 11.46
N ASN A 576 4.02 46.53 12.33
CA ASN A 576 2.91 46.66 13.29
C ASN A 576 1.58 47.00 12.60
N THR A 577 1.63 47.73 11.49
CA THR A 577 0.44 48.10 10.71
C THR A 577 -0.11 46.90 9.95
N THR A 578 0.76 46.05 9.39
CA THR A 578 0.37 44.79 8.70
C THR A 578 -0.20 43.76 9.68
N LYS A 579 0.38 43.61 10.89
CA LYS A 579 -0.14 42.73 11.95
C LYS A 579 -1.57 43.09 12.37
N ASN A 580 -1.91 44.38 12.45
CA ASN A 580 -3.25 44.84 12.84
C ASN A 580 -4.31 44.63 11.75
N ASN A 581 -3.95 44.73 10.46
CA ASN A 581 -4.88 44.55 9.34
C ASN A 581 -5.28 43.08 9.09
N LEU A 582 -4.42 42.12 9.45
CA LEU A 582 -4.72 40.69 9.37
C LEU A 582 -5.69 40.21 10.48
N GLY A 583 -5.77 40.94 11.60
CA GLY A 583 -6.51 40.53 12.80
C GLY A 583 -8.02 40.81 12.80
N THR A 584 -8.54 41.61 11.86
CA THR A 584 -9.93 42.12 11.93
C THR A 584 -10.88 41.62 10.84
N GLY A 585 -10.43 40.88 9.81
CA GLY A 585 -11.19 40.68 8.56
C GLY A 585 -11.77 39.29 8.29
N GLU A 586 -10.97 38.22 8.31
CA GLU A 586 -11.39 36.91 7.77
C GLU A 586 -10.88 35.77 8.67
N LYS A 587 -11.74 35.20 9.52
CA LYS A 587 -11.34 34.14 10.47
C LYS A 587 -11.43 32.75 9.83
N PHE A 588 -10.55 32.47 8.87
CA PHE A 588 -10.38 31.13 8.30
C PHE A 588 -10.10 30.07 9.38
N GLU A 589 -9.38 30.44 10.44
CA GLU A 589 -9.05 29.59 11.60
C GLU A 589 -10.28 28.89 12.18
N ASN A 590 -11.43 29.56 12.26
CA ASN A 590 -12.64 29.00 12.83
C ASN A 590 -13.11 27.74 12.10
N LEU A 591 -12.90 27.65 10.78
CA LEU A 591 -13.30 26.48 9.99
C LEU A 591 -12.41 25.27 10.22
N TYR A 592 -11.17 25.50 10.63
CA TYR A 592 -10.19 24.44 10.91
C TYR A 592 -10.09 24.13 12.41
N SER A 593 -10.95 24.74 13.23
CA SER A 593 -10.99 24.53 14.67
C SER A 593 -11.76 23.26 15.02
N MET A 594 -11.26 22.50 16.00
CA MET A 594 -12.00 21.36 16.56
C MET A 594 -13.30 21.79 17.27
N ALA A 595 -13.49 23.07 17.58
CA ALA A 595 -14.73 23.59 18.12
C ALA A 595 -15.94 23.39 17.18
N THR A 596 -15.71 23.20 15.87
CA THR A 596 -16.77 22.89 14.90
C THR A 596 -17.24 21.43 14.95
N VAL A 597 -16.54 20.57 15.69
CA VAL A 597 -16.90 19.15 15.87
C VAL A 597 -17.79 19.03 17.13
N PRO A 598 -18.79 18.11 17.17
CA PRO A 598 -19.60 17.91 18.37
C PRO A 598 -18.75 17.71 19.63
N THR A 599 -19.07 18.43 20.71
CA THR A 599 -18.29 18.43 21.97
C THR A 599 -18.06 17.04 22.53
N SER A 600 -19.01 16.12 22.34
CA SER A 600 -18.91 14.72 22.77
C SER A 600 -17.74 13.96 22.14
N LEU A 601 -17.28 14.35 20.95
CA LEU A 601 -16.23 13.68 20.18
C LEU A 601 -14.87 14.39 20.29
N GLN A 602 -14.85 15.66 20.69
CA GLN A 602 -13.61 16.46 20.73
C GLN A 602 -12.55 15.84 21.64
N ALA A 603 -12.95 15.33 22.81
CA ALA A 603 -12.05 14.70 23.77
C ALA A 603 -11.41 13.42 23.21
N GLU A 604 -12.22 12.57 22.57
CA GLU A 604 -11.79 11.27 22.04
C GLU A 604 -10.85 11.42 20.83
N ILE A 605 -11.13 12.41 19.96
CA ILE A 605 -10.25 12.79 18.86
C ILE A 605 -8.93 13.34 19.41
N SER A 606 -8.98 14.22 20.40
CA SER A 606 -7.78 14.80 21.01
C SER A 606 -6.90 13.72 21.65
N GLU A 607 -7.49 12.77 22.38
CA GLU A 607 -6.77 11.65 22.98
C GLU A 607 -6.12 10.75 21.91
N SER A 608 -6.87 10.44 20.86
CA SER A 608 -6.37 9.64 19.72
C SER A 608 -5.18 10.33 19.05
N ILE A 609 -5.28 11.64 18.79
CA ILE A 609 -4.19 12.46 18.25
C ILE A 609 -2.94 12.34 19.13
N GLN A 610 -3.06 12.47 20.46
CA GLN A 610 -1.92 12.31 21.36
C GLN A 610 -1.32 10.90 21.33
N LYS A 611 -2.17 9.86 21.26
CA LYS A 611 -1.72 8.47 21.15
C LYS A 611 -0.95 8.24 19.86
N TYR A 612 -1.41 8.79 18.74
CA TYR A 612 -0.71 8.71 17.47
C TYR A 612 0.61 9.48 17.48
N PHE A 613 0.70 10.65 18.11
CA PHE A 613 1.97 11.36 18.23
C PHE A 613 3.00 10.59 19.05
N LYS A 614 2.56 9.95 20.13
CA LYS A 614 3.40 9.02 20.89
C LYS A 614 3.86 7.83 20.04
N PHE A 615 2.95 7.25 19.25
CA PHE A 615 3.27 6.15 18.34
C PHE A 615 4.30 6.55 17.26
N LEU A 616 4.16 7.76 16.71
CA LEU A 616 5.09 8.31 15.72
C LEU A 616 6.40 8.83 16.33
N ASN A 617 6.60 8.68 17.64
CA ASN A 617 7.73 9.21 18.39
C ASN A 617 7.98 10.71 18.12
N LEU A 618 6.89 11.48 17.96
CA LEU A 618 6.98 12.92 17.84
C LEU A 618 7.29 13.52 19.23
N PRO A 619 8.11 14.59 19.31
CA PRO A 619 8.43 15.22 20.59
C PRO A 619 7.15 15.61 21.34
N SER A 620 7.03 15.19 22.60
CA SER A 620 5.86 15.54 23.44
C SER A 620 5.69 17.05 23.62
N VAL A 621 6.78 17.80 23.42
CA VAL A 621 6.85 19.26 23.53
C VAL A 621 6.39 20.01 22.28
N LEU A 622 6.05 19.36 21.16
CA LEU A 622 5.62 20.07 19.94
C LEU A 622 4.52 21.10 20.26
N ILE A 623 4.66 22.30 19.70
CA ILE A 623 3.65 23.36 19.87
C ILE A 623 2.39 22.89 19.17
N LYS A 624 1.26 23.04 19.86
CA LYS A 624 -0.05 22.62 19.35
C LYS A 624 -0.89 23.83 18.98
N ASN A 625 -1.64 23.69 17.90
CA ASN A 625 -2.75 24.59 17.56
C ASN A 625 -3.86 24.47 18.62
N ALA A 626 -4.88 25.33 18.52
CA ALA A 626 -6.05 25.32 19.42
C ALA A 626 -6.77 23.96 19.48
N ASP A 627 -6.56 23.13 18.46
CA ASP A 627 -7.20 21.84 18.26
C ASP A 627 -6.34 20.64 18.70
N GLY A 628 -5.15 20.89 19.28
CA GLY A 628 -4.25 19.85 19.78
C GLY A 628 -3.29 19.23 18.75
N SER A 629 -3.41 19.58 17.46
CA SER A 629 -2.46 19.16 16.41
C SER A 629 -1.18 19.99 16.42
N PRO A 630 -0.02 19.50 15.91
CA PRO A 630 1.23 20.25 15.91
C PRO A 630 1.14 21.42 14.93
N VAL A 631 1.81 22.52 15.25
CA VAL A 631 2.00 23.62 14.31
C VAL A 631 2.88 23.12 13.14
N SER A 632 2.34 23.20 11.91
CA SER A 632 2.91 22.51 10.75
C SER A 632 2.76 23.32 9.47
N PHE A 633 3.87 23.78 8.90
CA PHE A 633 3.92 24.51 7.64
C PHE A 633 4.18 23.57 6.45
N LEU A 634 3.25 22.63 6.22
CA LEU A 634 3.34 21.56 5.22
C LEU A 634 2.16 21.54 4.23
N ASP A 635 1.44 22.64 4.07
CA ASP A 635 0.19 22.70 3.29
C ASP A 635 0.35 22.24 1.82
N HIS A 636 1.52 22.52 1.25
CA HIS A 636 1.90 22.13 -0.12
C HIS A 636 2.21 20.64 -0.29
N ALA A 637 2.35 19.90 0.81
CA ALA A 637 2.62 18.47 0.80
C ALA A 637 1.38 17.69 1.24
N TRP A 638 0.77 18.13 2.34
CA TRP A 638 -0.37 17.49 2.98
C TRP A 638 -1.26 18.55 3.61
N GLY A 639 -2.20 19.08 2.84
CA GLY A 639 -3.08 20.13 3.32
C GLY A 639 -4.02 19.63 4.40
N ARG A 640 -4.34 20.53 5.33
CA ARG A 640 -5.17 20.19 6.48
C ARG A 640 -6.63 20.05 6.08
N ILE A 641 -7.29 19.02 6.58
CA ILE A 641 -8.73 18.82 6.41
C ILE A 641 -9.47 19.56 7.54
N PRO A 642 -10.47 20.40 7.24
CA PRO A 642 -11.37 20.94 8.25
C PRO A 642 -12.02 19.81 9.08
N PRO A 643 -11.89 19.80 10.42
CA PRO A 643 -12.38 18.70 11.24
C PRO A 643 -13.88 18.41 11.07
N ALA A 644 -14.72 19.45 10.93
CA ALA A 644 -16.14 19.28 10.67
C ALA A 644 -16.43 18.63 9.30
N ALA A 645 -15.66 18.98 8.26
CA ALA A 645 -15.79 18.36 6.94
C ALA A 645 -15.44 16.87 6.99
N LEU A 646 -14.35 16.52 7.67
CA LEU A 646 -13.93 15.12 7.84
C LEU A 646 -14.98 14.32 8.61
N HIS A 647 -15.46 14.87 9.74
CA HIS A 647 -16.49 14.23 10.55
C HIS A 647 -17.78 13.98 9.76
N ALA A 648 -18.28 15.00 9.04
CA ALA A 648 -19.47 14.86 8.20
C ALA A 648 -19.26 13.84 7.06
N ALA A 649 -18.10 13.87 6.40
CA ALA A 649 -17.79 12.93 5.33
C ALA A 649 -17.69 11.48 5.84
N LEU A 650 -17.17 11.24 7.05
CA LEU A 650 -17.14 9.90 7.65
C LEU A 650 -18.54 9.36 7.96
N ILE A 651 -19.47 10.23 8.37
CA ILE A 651 -20.88 9.88 8.53
C ILE A 651 -21.50 9.53 7.17
N ASP A 652 -21.24 10.35 6.14
CA ASP A 652 -21.73 10.09 4.78
C ASP A 652 -21.20 8.75 4.25
N VAL A 653 -19.91 8.46 4.44
CA VAL A 653 -19.30 7.16 4.08
C VAL A 653 -19.99 6.02 4.82
N ALA A 654 -20.16 6.11 6.15
CA ALA A 654 -20.82 5.06 6.92
C ALA A 654 -22.24 4.80 6.40
N ALA A 655 -23.02 5.85 6.12
CA ALA A 655 -24.36 5.75 5.56
C ALA A 655 -24.36 5.05 4.20
N LEU A 656 -23.45 5.42 3.29
CA LEU A 656 -23.31 4.77 1.99
C LEU A 656 -22.94 3.29 2.13
N TYR A 657 -22.03 2.92 3.03
CA TYR A 657 -21.69 1.52 3.22
C TYR A 657 -22.86 0.71 3.81
N SER A 658 -23.74 1.34 4.59
CA SER A 658 -24.97 0.71 5.08
C SER A 658 -26.00 0.46 3.97
N CYS A 659 -25.99 1.26 2.89
CA CYS A 659 -26.95 1.11 1.79
C CYS A 659 -26.54 0.04 0.75
N GLY A 660 -25.27 -0.34 0.65
CA GLY A 660 -24.81 -1.34 -0.33
C GLY A 660 -24.80 -0.82 -1.78
N ASN A 661 -25.36 -1.58 -2.73
CA ASN A 661 -25.32 -1.24 -4.16
C ASN A 661 -26.00 0.09 -4.55
N PRO A 662 -27.12 0.53 -3.93
CA PRO A 662 -27.67 1.88 -4.13
C PRO A 662 -26.67 3.04 -3.94
N SER A 663 -25.57 2.80 -3.23
CA SER A 663 -24.52 3.81 -3.05
C SER A 663 -23.77 4.12 -4.35
N TRP A 664 -23.85 3.25 -5.36
CA TRP A 664 -23.37 3.55 -6.70
C TRP A 664 -24.18 4.68 -7.34
N ASP A 665 -25.50 4.69 -7.17
CA ASP A 665 -26.37 5.74 -7.70
C ASP A 665 -26.06 7.10 -7.04
N VAL A 666 -25.80 7.10 -5.73
CA VAL A 666 -25.39 8.32 -5.02
C VAL A 666 -23.99 8.78 -5.45
N LEU A 667 -23.05 7.85 -5.63
CA LEU A 667 -21.70 8.20 -6.06
C LEU A 667 -21.70 8.83 -7.46
N TYR A 668 -22.31 8.16 -8.44
CA TYR A 668 -22.30 8.61 -9.84
C TYR A 668 -23.30 9.73 -10.12
N GLY A 669 -24.45 9.70 -9.45
CA GLY A 669 -25.53 10.68 -9.67
C GLY A 669 -25.40 11.96 -8.83
N ILE A 670 -24.69 11.93 -7.70
CA ILE A 670 -24.63 13.06 -6.76
C ILE A 670 -23.18 13.45 -6.43
N ILE A 671 -22.38 12.53 -5.88
CA ILE A 671 -21.08 12.89 -5.27
C ILE A 671 -20.06 13.34 -6.33
N MET A 672 -19.86 12.54 -7.38
CA MET A 672 -18.93 12.88 -8.46
C MET A 672 -19.38 14.11 -9.25
N PRO A 673 -20.66 14.25 -9.67
CA PRO A 673 -21.15 15.47 -10.30
C PRO A 673 -20.96 16.72 -9.43
N THR A 674 -21.29 16.65 -8.14
CA THR A 674 -21.09 17.77 -7.21
C THR A 674 -19.61 18.17 -7.12
N ALA A 675 -18.71 17.20 -7.04
CA ALA A 675 -17.27 17.46 -7.00
C ALA A 675 -16.78 18.08 -8.32
N ALA A 676 -17.27 17.59 -9.46
CA ALA A 676 -16.98 18.14 -10.77
C ALA A 676 -17.45 19.60 -10.89
N ASP A 677 -18.63 19.93 -10.38
CA ASP A 677 -19.16 21.30 -10.40
C ASP A 677 -18.36 22.25 -9.50
N HIS A 678 -17.92 21.77 -8.32
CA HIS A 678 -17.00 22.55 -7.49
C HIS A 678 -15.66 22.79 -8.18
N ILE A 679 -15.10 21.79 -8.86
CA ILE A 679 -13.88 21.94 -9.67
C ILE A 679 -14.09 22.97 -10.78
N ARG A 680 -15.19 22.85 -11.53
CA ARG A 680 -15.55 23.81 -12.58
C ARG A 680 -15.67 25.23 -12.02
N ARG A 681 -16.35 25.42 -10.89
CA ARG A 681 -16.44 26.73 -10.22
C ARG A 681 -15.06 27.28 -9.84
N LEU A 682 -14.22 26.47 -9.18
CA LEU A 682 -12.87 26.89 -8.75
C LEU A 682 -11.96 27.25 -9.93
N LEU A 683 -12.20 26.67 -11.09
CA LEU A 683 -11.49 26.97 -12.34
C LEU A 683 -12.16 28.08 -13.17
N GLY A 684 -13.23 28.70 -12.67
CA GLY A 684 -13.94 29.79 -13.35
C GLY A 684 -14.82 29.35 -14.53
N LEU A 685 -15.25 28.08 -14.56
CA LEU A 685 -15.99 27.47 -15.69
C LEU A 685 -17.51 27.53 -15.56
N LEU A 686 -18.03 28.05 -14.45
CA LEU A 686 -19.46 28.25 -14.21
C LEU A 686 -19.74 29.74 -14.01
N SER A 687 -20.74 30.29 -14.72
CA SER A 687 -21.21 31.66 -14.49
C SER A 687 -22.01 31.76 -13.19
N SER A 688 -21.84 32.85 -12.45
CA SER A 688 -22.26 33.03 -11.05
C SER A 688 -23.77 33.06 -10.78
N ASN A 689 -24.64 32.96 -11.79
CA ASN A 689 -26.06 33.27 -11.62
C ASN A 689 -27.01 32.06 -11.54
N ASN A 690 -26.55 30.82 -11.72
CA ASN A 690 -27.44 29.66 -11.86
C ASN A 690 -27.08 28.48 -10.95
N ALA A 691 -26.60 28.70 -9.73
CA ALA A 691 -26.24 27.60 -8.83
C ALA A 691 -27.42 27.08 -7.98
N SER A 692 -28.44 27.90 -7.73
CA SER A 692 -29.51 27.61 -6.75
C SER A 692 -30.85 27.14 -7.33
N GLU A 693 -31.05 27.12 -8.65
CA GLU A 693 -32.35 26.79 -9.27
C GLU A 693 -32.25 25.91 -10.53
N ARG A 694 -31.38 24.89 -10.56
CA ARG A 694 -31.36 23.94 -11.69
C ARG A 694 -32.17 22.70 -11.41
N SER A 695 -33.23 22.50 -12.19
CA SER A 695 -33.88 21.20 -12.36
C SER A 695 -33.02 20.28 -13.24
N ALA A 696 -33.09 18.97 -13.02
CA ALA A 696 -32.31 17.97 -13.74
C ALA A 696 -32.46 18.05 -15.29
N GLU A 697 -33.59 18.54 -15.79
CA GLU A 697 -33.87 18.66 -17.24
C GLU A 697 -33.17 19.84 -17.94
N THR A 698 -32.69 20.86 -17.21
CA THR A 698 -32.01 22.02 -17.82
C THR A 698 -30.48 21.90 -17.84
N ALA A 699 -29.92 20.88 -17.20
CA ALA A 699 -28.48 20.61 -17.21
C ALA A 699 -27.95 20.11 -18.57
N GLU A 700 -28.82 19.56 -19.42
CA GLU A 700 -28.41 18.83 -20.63
C GLU A 700 -27.98 19.70 -21.82
N LYS A 701 -28.28 21.01 -21.85
CA LYS A 701 -28.26 21.74 -23.14
C LYS A 701 -27.40 22.99 -23.28
N THR A 702 -26.73 23.55 -22.27
CA THR A 702 -26.07 24.86 -22.53
C THR A 702 -24.69 25.22 -21.98
N ASP A 703 -24.01 24.59 -21.00
CA ASP A 703 -22.81 25.28 -20.43
C ASP A 703 -21.58 24.48 -19.96
N ALA A 704 -21.50 23.15 -20.09
CA ALA A 704 -20.27 22.41 -19.71
C ALA A 704 -19.49 21.96 -20.95
N LEU A 705 -18.67 22.85 -21.52
CA LEU A 705 -17.78 22.56 -22.66
C LEU A 705 -16.54 21.71 -22.30
N VAL A 706 -16.44 21.31 -21.03
CA VAL A 706 -15.29 20.59 -20.43
C VAL A 706 -15.80 19.52 -19.46
N ASP A 707 -15.33 18.29 -19.63
CA ASP A 707 -15.61 17.17 -18.74
C ASP A 707 -14.56 17.07 -17.63
N VAL A 708 -14.96 16.56 -16.46
CA VAL A 708 -14.07 16.37 -15.31
C VAL A 708 -13.95 14.88 -15.04
N HIS A 709 -12.75 14.35 -15.23
CA HIS A 709 -12.44 12.95 -14.96
C HIS A 709 -11.69 12.82 -13.64
N PHE A 710 -11.94 11.73 -12.93
CA PHE A 710 -11.33 11.43 -11.65
C PHE A 710 -10.41 10.21 -11.76
N GLY A 711 -9.38 10.17 -10.92
CA GLY A 711 -8.45 9.05 -10.82
C GLY A 711 -7.77 9.02 -9.46
N HIS A 712 -6.99 7.97 -9.20
CA HIS A 712 -6.32 7.81 -7.90
C HIS A 712 -5.21 8.85 -7.68
N ASN A 713 -4.59 9.29 -8.76
CA ASN A 713 -3.50 10.25 -8.78
C ASN A 713 -3.34 10.80 -10.21
N SER A 714 -2.61 11.90 -10.37
CA SER A 714 -2.40 12.51 -11.69
C SER A 714 -1.66 11.59 -12.65
N HIS A 715 -0.75 10.75 -12.13
CA HIS A 715 0.01 9.78 -12.89
C HIS A 715 -0.89 8.74 -13.59
N ASP A 716 -1.92 8.21 -12.91
CA ASP A 716 -2.91 7.28 -13.47
C ASP A 716 -3.65 7.92 -14.65
N LEU A 717 -4.19 9.13 -14.47
CA LEU A 717 -4.89 9.87 -15.52
C LEU A 717 -3.99 10.16 -16.74
N VAL A 718 -2.76 10.63 -16.51
CA VAL A 718 -1.78 10.88 -17.58
C VAL A 718 -1.39 9.59 -18.30
N THR A 719 -1.26 8.46 -17.58
CA THR A 719 -0.93 7.16 -18.20
C THR A 719 -2.02 6.72 -19.16
N ARG A 720 -3.30 6.88 -18.78
CA ARG A 720 -4.44 6.52 -19.63
C ARG A 720 -4.44 7.35 -20.90
N ILE A 721 -4.26 8.66 -20.78
CA ILE A 721 -4.16 9.55 -21.95
C ILE A 721 -2.98 9.15 -22.85
N LEU A 722 -1.78 8.96 -22.30
CA LEU A 722 -0.61 8.53 -23.08
C LEU A 722 -0.85 7.19 -23.78
N SER A 723 -1.63 6.28 -23.17
CA SER A 723 -1.94 4.98 -23.75
C SER A 723 -2.77 5.05 -25.03
N GLN A 724 -3.57 6.10 -25.22
CA GLN A 724 -4.26 6.36 -26.49
C GLN A 724 -3.26 6.68 -27.60
N LEU A 725 -2.33 7.61 -27.34
CA LEU A 725 -1.31 8.00 -28.32
C LEU A 725 -0.43 6.81 -28.75
N LEU A 726 -0.25 5.81 -27.87
CA LEU A 726 0.43 4.57 -28.23
C LEU A 726 -0.32 3.76 -29.29
N LEU A 727 -1.65 3.73 -29.25
CA LEU A 727 -2.46 3.01 -30.26
C LEU A 727 -2.49 3.75 -31.60
N GLU A 728 -2.56 5.08 -31.57
CA GLU A 728 -2.64 5.92 -32.78
C GLU A 728 -1.35 5.92 -33.61
N GLU A 729 -0.20 5.70 -32.98
CA GLU A 729 1.12 5.62 -33.63
C GLU A 729 1.59 4.17 -33.89
N TYR A 730 0.91 3.17 -33.30
CA TYR A 730 1.12 1.74 -33.58
C TYR A 730 -0.14 1.11 -34.20
N PRO A 731 -0.43 1.37 -35.50
CA PRO A 731 -1.50 0.65 -36.17
C PRO A 731 -1.11 -0.83 -36.33
N GLY A 732 -1.66 -1.68 -35.47
CA GLY A 732 -1.70 -3.11 -35.72
C GLY A 732 -2.62 -3.40 -36.91
N SER A 733 -2.06 -4.02 -37.95
CA SER A 733 -2.78 -4.74 -39.02
C SER A 733 -3.63 -3.93 -40.02
N HIS A 734 -2.97 -3.31 -41.00
CA HIS A 734 -3.40 -3.48 -42.39
C HIS A 734 -2.42 -4.44 -43.07
N GLN A 735 -2.96 -5.52 -43.66
CA GLN A 735 -2.22 -6.43 -44.51
C GLN A 735 -1.55 -5.64 -45.64
N GLY A 736 -0.23 -5.56 -45.63
CA GLY A 736 0.52 -4.89 -46.69
C GLY A 736 1.91 -4.56 -46.21
N GLU A 737 2.89 -5.26 -46.76
CA GLU A 737 4.32 -4.98 -46.62
C GLU A 737 4.61 -3.48 -46.78
N THR A 738 4.84 -2.78 -45.67
CA THR A 738 5.67 -1.57 -45.72
C THR A 738 6.57 -1.48 -44.50
N LYS A 739 7.85 -1.40 -44.83
CA LYS A 739 9.01 -1.24 -43.97
C LYS A 739 9.05 0.23 -43.50
N TYR A 740 8.23 0.63 -42.54
CA TYR A 740 8.21 2.02 -42.05
C TYR A 740 8.69 2.17 -40.60
N ASP A 741 9.56 3.16 -40.42
CA ASP A 741 10.08 3.71 -39.18
C ASP A 741 8.98 3.92 -38.13
N LYS A 742 9.21 3.42 -36.91
CA LYS A 742 8.37 3.73 -35.75
C LYS A 742 8.42 5.23 -35.48
N LYS A 743 7.33 5.97 -35.73
CA LYS A 743 7.22 7.35 -35.24
C LYS A 743 7.08 7.34 -33.72
N LYS A 744 8.08 7.91 -33.03
CA LYS A 744 8.08 8.09 -31.57
C LYS A 744 7.14 9.24 -31.21
N ILE A 745 6.40 9.12 -30.09
CA ILE A 745 5.55 10.20 -29.59
C ILE A 745 6.45 11.35 -29.11
N ARG A 746 6.29 12.55 -29.68
CA ARG A 746 7.05 13.73 -29.28
C ARG A 746 6.36 14.48 -28.15
N ILE A 747 7.09 14.77 -27.08
CA ILE A 747 6.59 15.42 -25.87
C ILE A 747 7.39 16.67 -25.56
N LEU A 748 6.71 17.80 -25.34
CA LEU A 748 7.31 19.03 -24.81
C LEU A 748 6.99 19.14 -23.31
N THR A 749 8.00 19.40 -22.49
CA THR A 749 7.84 19.56 -21.04
C THR A 749 8.96 20.41 -20.45
N THR A 750 9.07 20.49 -19.11
CA THR A 750 10.20 21.11 -18.41
C THR A 750 11.08 20.09 -17.68
N ASP A 751 12.33 20.46 -17.41
CA ASP A 751 13.28 19.66 -16.60
C ASP A 751 12.92 19.59 -15.10
N SER A 752 11.87 20.32 -14.69
CA SER A 752 11.46 20.49 -13.30
C SER A 752 10.14 19.80 -12.94
N GLU A 753 9.65 18.91 -13.80
CA GLU A 753 8.43 18.14 -13.56
C GLU A 753 8.52 17.18 -12.38
N PHE A 754 7.37 16.90 -11.77
CA PHE A 754 7.29 16.01 -10.61
C PHE A 754 7.81 14.60 -10.94
N TYR A 755 8.46 13.97 -9.95
CA TYR A 755 9.19 12.70 -10.13
C TYR A 755 8.36 11.58 -10.76
N SER A 756 7.05 11.52 -10.51
CA SER A 756 6.20 10.51 -11.13
C SER A 756 6.14 10.64 -12.65
N PHE A 757 5.97 11.86 -13.19
CA PHE A 757 5.94 12.11 -14.62
C PHE A 757 7.34 11.99 -15.24
N THR A 758 8.36 12.60 -14.60
CA THR A 758 9.77 12.48 -15.00
C THR A 758 10.21 11.01 -15.09
N ARG A 759 9.79 10.16 -14.14
CA ARG A 759 10.08 8.73 -14.17
C ARG A 759 9.35 8.00 -15.31
N GLN A 760 8.09 8.33 -15.58
CA GLN A 760 7.35 7.78 -16.72
C GLN A 760 8.06 8.12 -18.04
N LEU A 761 8.35 9.40 -18.26
CA LEU A 761 9.01 9.87 -19.47
C LEU A 761 10.39 9.24 -19.67
N ASN A 762 11.21 9.15 -18.60
CA ASN A 762 12.49 8.45 -18.67
C ASN A 762 12.32 6.98 -19.05
N ARG A 763 11.34 6.27 -18.48
CA ARG A 763 11.11 4.86 -18.81
C ARG A 763 10.64 4.67 -20.25
N LEU A 764 9.77 5.55 -20.74
CA LEU A 764 9.25 5.53 -22.10
C LEU A 764 10.31 5.95 -23.13
N THR A 765 11.20 6.88 -22.79
CA THR A 765 12.35 7.28 -23.62
C THR A 765 13.33 6.11 -23.75
N LEU A 766 13.64 5.42 -22.64
CA LEU A 766 14.45 4.19 -22.64
C LEU A 766 13.80 3.03 -23.41
N ALA A 767 12.47 3.01 -23.50
CA ALA A 767 11.74 2.04 -24.32
C ALA A 767 11.62 2.46 -25.79
N GLU A 768 12.21 3.60 -26.16
CA GLU A 768 12.15 4.21 -27.48
C GLU A 768 10.72 4.51 -27.95
N VAL A 769 9.82 4.77 -27.01
CA VAL A 769 8.40 5.05 -27.26
C VAL A 769 8.14 6.53 -27.43
N VAL A 770 8.86 7.36 -26.67
CA VAL A 770 8.72 8.83 -26.69
C VAL A 770 10.05 9.52 -26.95
N VAL A 771 10.00 10.73 -27.50
CA VAL A 771 11.09 11.69 -27.55
C VAL A 771 10.67 12.90 -26.74
N VAL A 772 11.47 13.27 -25.75
CA VAL A 772 11.16 14.36 -24.82
C VAL A 772 12.05 15.55 -25.11
N GLU A 773 11.43 16.71 -25.29
CA GLU A 773 12.10 18.00 -25.29
C GLU A 773 11.77 18.69 -23.97
N ALA A 774 12.78 18.86 -23.13
CA ALA A 774 12.65 19.49 -21.82
C ALA A 774 13.25 20.89 -21.85
N VAL A 775 12.39 21.90 -21.70
CA VAL A 775 12.82 23.31 -21.57
C VAL A 775 13.27 23.54 -20.13
N ALA A 776 14.49 24.05 -19.95
CA ALA A 776 15.02 24.38 -18.63
C ALA A 776 14.08 25.35 -17.91
N ALA A 777 13.69 25.06 -16.67
CA ALA A 777 12.84 25.94 -15.88
C ALA A 777 13.51 27.31 -15.62
N GLU A 778 14.82 27.29 -15.39
CA GLU A 778 15.61 28.49 -15.12
C GLU A 778 16.22 29.11 -16.39
N PRO A 779 16.28 30.46 -16.51
CA PRO A 779 15.65 31.45 -15.63
C PRO A 779 14.12 31.45 -15.74
N VAL A 780 13.41 31.50 -14.62
CA VAL A 780 11.93 31.38 -14.56
C VAL A 780 11.21 32.47 -15.35
N GLU A 781 11.71 33.71 -15.31
CA GLU A 781 11.04 34.89 -15.90
C GLU A 781 10.88 34.77 -17.42
N THR A 782 11.76 34.01 -18.07
CA THR A 782 11.74 33.80 -19.52
C THR A 782 11.28 32.40 -19.92
N PHE A 783 10.88 31.55 -18.96
CA PHE A 783 10.45 30.17 -19.23
C PHE A 783 9.30 30.10 -20.22
N ALA A 784 8.22 30.86 -19.98
CA ALA A 784 7.04 30.84 -20.85
C ALA A 784 7.37 31.18 -22.31
N ALA A 785 8.23 32.19 -22.52
CA ALA A 785 8.70 32.57 -23.86
C ALA A 785 9.53 31.44 -24.51
N ARG A 786 10.50 30.88 -23.78
CA ARG A 786 11.32 29.77 -24.29
C ARG A 786 10.50 28.53 -24.66
N CYS A 787 9.45 28.25 -23.90
CA CYS A 787 8.52 27.15 -24.20
C CYS A 787 7.74 27.40 -25.50
N LEU A 788 7.26 28.63 -25.73
CA LEU A 788 6.60 29.00 -26.99
C LEU A 788 7.59 28.93 -28.17
N ASP A 789 8.83 29.40 -27.98
CA ASP A 789 9.87 29.35 -29.02
C ASP A 789 10.24 27.90 -29.39
N ALA A 790 10.36 27.01 -28.41
CA ALA A 790 10.62 25.57 -28.64
C ALA A 790 9.48 24.92 -29.44
N ALA A 791 8.23 25.23 -29.09
CA ALA A 791 7.06 24.77 -29.84
C ALA A 791 7.06 25.32 -31.28
N ALA A 792 7.32 26.62 -31.47
CA ALA A 792 7.34 27.26 -32.78
C ALA A 792 8.45 26.70 -33.68
N HIS A 793 9.64 26.50 -33.10
CA HIS A 793 10.77 25.88 -33.80
C HIS A 793 10.43 24.45 -34.24
N ALA A 794 9.87 23.62 -33.35
CA ALA A 794 9.50 22.25 -33.68
C ALA A 794 8.45 22.18 -34.81
N VAL A 795 7.47 23.08 -34.80
CA VAL A 795 6.46 23.20 -35.87
C VAL A 795 7.08 23.67 -37.19
N ALA A 796 7.95 24.69 -37.16
CA ALA A 796 8.63 25.20 -38.35
C ALA A 796 9.53 24.15 -39.02
N GLU A 797 10.19 23.30 -38.23
CA GLU A 797 11.01 22.19 -38.71
C GLU A 797 10.18 20.97 -39.21
N GLY A 798 8.84 21.04 -39.13
CA GLY A 798 7.95 19.98 -39.62
C GLY A 798 7.81 18.78 -38.68
N TYR A 799 8.11 18.95 -37.39
CA TYR A 799 8.03 17.90 -36.38
C TYR A 799 7.21 18.36 -35.15
N PRO A 800 5.88 18.53 -35.25
CA PRO A 800 5.07 19.00 -34.12
C PRO A 800 5.09 18.02 -32.93
N PHE A 801 4.79 18.56 -31.74
CA PHE A 801 4.58 17.74 -30.54
C PHE A 801 3.21 17.06 -30.59
N HIS A 802 3.07 15.92 -29.92
CA HIS A 802 1.80 15.20 -29.75
C HIS A 802 1.20 15.45 -28.35
N PHE A 803 2.06 15.79 -27.39
CA PHE A 803 1.71 15.95 -25.99
C PHE A 803 2.57 17.04 -25.37
N VAL A 804 1.94 18.04 -24.76
CA VAL A 804 2.62 19.11 -24.03
C VAL A 804 2.18 19.02 -22.58
N TYR A 805 3.12 18.88 -21.66
CA TYR A 805 2.83 18.77 -20.22
C TYR A 805 3.70 19.73 -19.45
N LEU A 806 3.08 20.70 -18.77
CA LEU A 806 3.78 21.76 -18.07
C LEU A 806 3.18 21.98 -16.69
N SER A 807 4.00 21.87 -15.65
CA SER A 807 3.67 22.35 -14.30
C SER A 807 3.50 23.87 -14.29
N GLN A 808 2.38 24.36 -13.78
CA GLN A 808 2.18 25.79 -13.53
C GLN A 808 3.14 26.29 -12.43
N VAL A 809 3.32 25.47 -11.40
CA VAL A 809 4.22 25.71 -10.26
C VAL A 809 5.11 24.49 -10.06
N THR A 810 6.43 24.69 -10.00
CA THR A 810 7.38 23.58 -9.84
C THR A 810 7.21 22.88 -8.50
N ALA A 811 7.26 21.55 -8.50
CA ALA A 811 7.07 20.80 -7.24
C ALA A 811 8.25 20.95 -6.26
N LEU A 812 9.47 21.11 -6.77
CA LEU A 812 10.68 21.16 -5.96
C LEU A 812 10.94 22.57 -5.41
N THR A 813 11.03 23.57 -6.29
CA THR A 813 11.40 24.94 -5.94
C THR A 813 10.20 25.86 -5.72
N GLN A 814 8.97 25.39 -5.98
CA GLN A 814 7.72 26.15 -5.78
C GLN A 814 7.73 27.50 -6.52
N GLN A 815 8.42 27.54 -7.66
CA GLN A 815 8.46 28.68 -8.55
C GLN A 815 7.30 28.60 -9.53
N VAL A 816 6.71 29.74 -9.84
CA VAL A 816 5.60 29.85 -10.78
C VAL A 816 6.17 30.02 -12.18
N LEU A 817 6.04 28.98 -13.00
CA LEU A 817 6.53 28.97 -14.37
C LEU A 817 5.56 29.64 -15.34
N LEU A 818 4.26 29.53 -15.06
CA LEU A 818 3.18 30.00 -15.93
C LEU A 818 2.20 30.89 -15.12
N PRO A 819 2.57 32.15 -14.83
CA PRO A 819 1.74 33.04 -14.00
C PRO A 819 0.47 33.53 -14.71
N ASP A 820 0.44 33.55 -16.04
CA ASP A 820 -0.71 33.99 -16.84
C ASP A 820 -1.05 32.92 -17.90
N LEU A 821 -1.84 31.92 -17.48
CA LEU A 821 -2.34 30.89 -18.40
C LEU A 821 -3.31 31.47 -19.43
N VAL A 822 -4.01 32.56 -19.11
CA VAL A 822 -4.99 33.20 -20.00
C VAL A 822 -4.30 33.74 -21.25
N SER A 823 -3.09 34.28 -21.12
CA SER A 823 -2.26 34.68 -22.27
C SER A 823 -1.48 33.51 -22.88
N PHE A 824 -0.94 32.61 -22.05
CA PHE A 824 -0.02 31.56 -22.51
C PHE A 824 -0.70 30.48 -23.37
N VAL A 825 -1.84 29.94 -22.90
CA VAL A 825 -2.50 28.80 -23.55
C VAL A 825 -2.95 29.11 -24.99
N PRO A 826 -3.64 30.24 -25.27
CA PRO A 826 -4.01 30.57 -26.64
C PRO A 826 -2.80 30.73 -27.58
N LYS A 827 -1.69 31.30 -27.09
CA LYS A 827 -0.43 31.41 -27.87
C LYS A 827 0.14 30.04 -28.19
N MET A 828 0.20 29.15 -27.20
CA MET A 828 0.68 27.77 -27.40
C MET A 828 -0.19 27.03 -28.42
N ASN A 829 -1.52 27.10 -28.31
CA ASN A 829 -2.43 26.42 -29.23
C ASN A 829 -2.37 26.97 -30.66
N ASN A 830 -2.21 28.28 -30.81
CA ASN A 830 -1.98 28.91 -32.11
C ASN A 830 -0.68 28.40 -32.77
N ILE A 831 0.40 28.28 -31.99
CA ILE A 831 1.68 27.75 -32.46
C ILE A 831 1.54 26.28 -32.88
N LEU A 832 0.84 25.48 -32.06
CA LEU A 832 0.59 24.07 -32.33
C LEU A 832 -0.42 23.83 -33.48
N GLN A 833 -0.93 24.90 -34.11
CA GLN A 833 -1.86 24.87 -35.25
C GLN A 833 -3.10 24.00 -34.99
N ILE A 834 -3.66 24.13 -33.79
CA ILE A 834 -4.89 23.45 -33.36
C ILE A 834 -6.09 24.08 -34.10
N GLN A 835 -6.23 23.83 -35.41
CA GLN A 835 -7.33 24.36 -36.24
C GLN A 835 -8.03 23.31 -37.12
N ASP A 836 -7.40 22.15 -37.40
CA ASP A 836 -8.01 21.07 -38.19
C ASP A 836 -8.37 19.83 -37.33
N GLU A 837 -9.41 19.11 -37.72
CA GLU A 837 -10.07 17.99 -37.00
C GLU A 837 -9.22 16.70 -36.85
N ILE A 838 -7.96 16.67 -37.31
CA ILE A 838 -7.14 15.45 -37.28
C ILE A 838 -5.85 15.65 -36.45
N LYS A 839 -5.80 14.95 -35.31
CA LYS A 839 -4.64 14.77 -34.40
C LYS A 839 -4.06 16.05 -33.79
N GLN A 840 -4.86 16.73 -32.97
CA GLN A 840 -4.38 17.89 -32.19
C GLN A 840 -3.54 17.44 -30.98
N PRO A 841 -2.40 18.10 -30.69
CA PRO A 841 -1.65 17.83 -29.48
C PRO A 841 -2.49 18.09 -28.23
N LEU A 842 -2.33 17.21 -27.24
CA LEU A 842 -2.91 17.41 -25.92
C LEU A 842 -2.03 18.35 -25.11
N LEU A 843 -2.53 19.54 -24.81
CA LEU A 843 -1.90 20.49 -23.89
C LEU A 843 -2.44 20.28 -22.48
N ILE A 844 -1.59 19.82 -21.56
CA ILE A 844 -1.92 19.60 -20.15
C ILE A 844 -1.14 20.56 -19.26
N ILE A 845 -1.87 21.31 -18.45
CA ILE A 845 -1.31 22.14 -17.39
C ILE A 845 -1.44 21.37 -16.06
N ASP A 846 -0.30 21.08 -15.43
CA ASP A 846 -0.27 20.52 -14.08
C ASP A 846 -0.39 21.63 -13.04
N GLY A 847 -1.57 21.73 -12.46
CA GLY A 847 -1.94 22.66 -11.42
C GLY A 847 -1.91 22.07 -10.02
N TYR A 848 -1.22 20.95 -9.78
CA TYR A 848 -1.22 20.30 -8.46
C TYR A 848 -0.80 21.24 -7.31
N HIS A 849 0.09 22.21 -7.58
CA HIS A 849 0.56 23.20 -6.61
C HIS A 849 -0.15 24.56 -6.71
N SER A 850 -1.02 24.77 -7.70
CA SER A 850 -1.79 26.02 -7.87
C SER A 850 -3.27 25.87 -7.53
N PHE A 851 -3.86 24.69 -7.73
CA PHE A 851 -5.27 24.42 -7.45
C PHE A 851 -5.59 24.63 -5.96
N CYS A 852 -6.63 25.43 -5.68
CA CYS A 852 -7.02 25.89 -4.34
C CYS A 852 -6.00 26.78 -3.59
N ALA A 853 -4.90 27.20 -4.24
CA ALA A 853 -3.91 28.11 -3.65
C ALA A 853 -3.75 29.42 -4.42
N MET A 854 -3.73 29.35 -5.75
CA MET A 854 -3.56 30.50 -6.62
C MET A 854 -4.91 30.91 -7.20
N PRO A 855 -5.25 32.20 -7.18
CA PRO A 855 -6.49 32.70 -7.76
C PRO A 855 -6.64 32.30 -9.22
N ASN A 856 -7.85 31.87 -9.58
CA ASN A 856 -8.34 31.84 -10.95
C ASN A 856 -7.32 31.40 -12.04
N PRO A 857 -6.82 30.15 -12.00
CA PRO A 857 -5.75 29.73 -12.90
C PRO A 857 -6.13 29.80 -14.38
N LEU A 858 -7.41 29.64 -14.75
CA LEU A 858 -7.85 29.58 -16.16
C LEU A 858 -8.72 30.75 -16.62
N GLY A 859 -8.94 31.76 -15.77
CA GLY A 859 -9.59 33.02 -16.15
C GLY A 859 -11.12 33.04 -16.11
N GLY A 860 -11.68 33.54 -15.00
CA GLY A 860 -12.91 34.33 -14.91
C GLY A 860 -12.79 35.32 -13.72
N GLY A 861 -12.54 36.60 -14.00
CA GLY A 861 -12.47 37.62 -12.94
C GLY A 861 -13.84 37.90 -12.31
N GLU A 862 -13.87 38.61 -11.16
CA GLU A 862 -15.10 39.12 -10.52
C GLU A 862 -15.97 39.98 -11.47
N SER A 863 -15.36 40.57 -12.49
CA SER A 863 -16.05 41.15 -13.65
C SER A 863 -16.41 40.06 -14.65
N GLY A 864 -17.41 39.24 -14.28
CA GLY A 864 -18.07 38.33 -15.20
C GLY A 864 -18.71 39.08 -16.37
N ALA A 865 -18.89 38.36 -17.48
CA ALA A 865 -19.75 38.72 -18.59
C ALA A 865 -19.38 40.01 -19.32
N ASN A 866 -18.47 39.92 -20.31
CA ASN A 866 -18.61 40.56 -21.62
C ASN A 866 -17.29 40.45 -22.40
N ASP A 867 -16.96 39.28 -22.93
CA ASP A 867 -16.36 39.22 -24.26
C ASP A 867 -16.49 37.82 -24.86
N ASN A 868 -16.58 37.75 -26.18
CA ASN A 868 -16.76 36.53 -26.98
C ASN A 868 -15.50 35.62 -26.98
N THR A 869 -14.66 35.70 -25.93
CA THR A 869 -13.42 34.96 -25.80
C THR A 869 -13.69 33.53 -25.32
N VAL A 870 -13.38 32.55 -26.16
CA VAL A 870 -13.29 31.12 -25.81
C VAL A 870 -12.49 30.99 -24.50
N SER A 871 -13.13 30.50 -23.44
CA SER A 871 -12.46 30.27 -22.15
C SER A 871 -11.22 29.40 -22.36
N VAL A 872 -10.08 29.78 -21.77
CA VAL A 872 -8.81 29.05 -21.84
C VAL A 872 -8.96 27.58 -21.46
N ALA A 873 -9.89 27.27 -20.57
CA ALA A 873 -10.21 25.91 -20.16
C ALA A 873 -10.82 25.03 -21.26
N GLN A 874 -11.31 25.62 -22.35
CA GLN A 874 -11.76 24.89 -23.53
C GLN A 874 -10.62 24.57 -24.49
N GLN A 875 -9.41 25.05 -24.21
CA GLN A 875 -8.27 24.92 -25.10
C GLN A 875 -7.09 24.15 -24.48
N CYS A 876 -7.19 23.76 -23.20
CA CYS A 876 -6.20 22.91 -22.55
C CYS A 876 -6.87 21.99 -21.53
N CYS A 877 -6.21 20.88 -21.23
CA CYS A 877 -6.52 20.06 -20.09
C CYS A 877 -5.85 20.62 -18.82
N PHE A 878 -6.53 20.57 -17.68
CA PHE A 878 -5.96 20.99 -16.40
C PHE A 878 -6.01 19.83 -15.40
N ILE A 879 -4.87 19.44 -14.86
CA ILE A 879 -4.75 18.30 -13.94
C ILE A 879 -4.31 18.76 -12.55
N ALA A 880 -4.94 18.24 -11.51
CA ALA A 880 -4.57 18.52 -10.12
C ALA A 880 -5.04 17.40 -9.18
N GLY A 881 -4.85 17.59 -7.86
CA GLY A 881 -5.35 16.64 -6.86
C GLY A 881 -5.80 17.29 -5.58
N LEU A 882 -6.44 16.48 -4.73
CA LEU A 882 -7.23 16.96 -3.60
C LEU A 882 -6.47 16.98 -2.26
N ILE A 883 -5.23 16.49 -2.22
CA ILE A 883 -4.46 16.29 -0.98
C ILE A 883 -3.71 17.53 -0.47
N LYS A 884 -3.30 18.44 -1.36
CA LYS A 884 -2.50 19.63 -1.00
C LYS A 884 -3.43 20.76 -0.54
N HIS A 885 -3.37 21.91 -1.18
CA HIS A 885 -4.14 23.11 -0.81
C HIS A 885 -5.68 22.92 -0.82
N ALA A 886 -6.20 21.92 -1.52
CA ALA A 886 -7.62 21.57 -1.43
C ALA A 886 -8.01 20.90 -0.09
N GLY A 887 -7.03 20.40 0.69
CA GLY A 887 -7.22 19.91 2.06
C GLY A 887 -8.28 18.83 2.18
N SER A 888 -8.33 17.88 1.25
CA SER A 888 -9.45 16.94 1.12
C SER A 888 -9.03 15.46 1.08
N GLY A 889 -7.78 15.16 1.38
CA GLY A 889 -7.26 13.79 1.53
C GLY A 889 -6.55 13.23 0.30
N ALA A 890 -5.82 12.13 0.53
CA ALA A 890 -5.01 11.45 -0.49
C ALA A 890 -5.86 10.61 -1.46
N ASN A 891 -5.23 10.04 -2.48
CA ASN A 891 -5.82 9.06 -3.39
C ASN A 891 -6.91 9.60 -4.35
N CYS A 892 -7.06 10.92 -4.51
CA CYS A 892 -7.95 11.50 -5.51
C CYS A 892 -7.26 12.63 -6.30
N ALA A 893 -7.26 12.49 -7.62
CA ALA A 893 -6.87 13.49 -8.60
C ALA A 893 -7.99 13.68 -9.62
N PHE A 894 -7.94 14.80 -10.33
CA PHE A 894 -8.85 15.05 -11.44
C PHE A 894 -8.09 15.65 -12.62
N ILE A 895 -8.68 15.52 -13.81
CA ILE A 895 -8.30 16.25 -15.00
C ILE A 895 -9.55 16.82 -15.68
N THR A 896 -9.49 18.07 -16.10
CA THR A 896 -10.49 18.66 -16.98
C THR A 896 -10.12 18.40 -18.43
N VAL A 897 -11.05 17.95 -19.25
CA VAL A 897 -10.82 17.63 -20.66
C VAL A 897 -11.86 18.35 -21.52
N PRO A 898 -11.43 19.21 -22.46
CA PRO A 898 -12.34 19.77 -23.46
C PRO A 898 -13.03 18.67 -24.29
N ARG A 899 -14.35 18.76 -24.48
CA ARG A 899 -15.15 17.72 -25.14
C ARG A 899 -14.77 17.40 -26.58
N HIS A 900 -14.06 18.31 -27.26
CA HIS A 900 -13.57 18.06 -28.62
C HIS A 900 -12.45 17.01 -28.65
N TYR A 901 -11.79 16.72 -27.51
CA TYR A 901 -10.90 15.57 -27.41
C TYR A 901 -11.70 14.28 -27.27
N ASN A 902 -11.75 13.49 -28.35
CA ASN A 902 -12.35 12.17 -28.34
C ASN A 902 -11.41 11.14 -27.71
N LEU A 903 -11.51 10.95 -26.39
CA LEU A 903 -10.62 10.07 -25.64
C LEU A 903 -11.07 8.60 -25.70
N ARG A 904 -10.14 7.71 -26.09
CA ARG A 904 -10.28 6.25 -26.11
C ARG A 904 -8.98 5.58 -25.65
N PRO A 905 -8.62 5.70 -24.36
CA PRO A 905 -7.35 5.17 -23.83
C PRO A 905 -7.27 3.64 -23.91
N ALA A 906 -6.10 3.10 -24.27
CA ALA A 906 -5.87 1.64 -24.24
C ALA A 906 -6.02 1.05 -22.84
N PHE A 907 -5.61 1.81 -21.83
CA PHE A 907 -5.80 1.46 -20.43
C PHE A 907 -7.14 2.02 -19.96
N THR A 908 -8.16 1.16 -19.98
CA THR A 908 -9.55 1.47 -19.63
C THR A 908 -10.08 0.50 -18.57
N GLY A 909 -11.25 0.79 -18.01
CA GLY A 909 -11.94 -0.07 -17.05
C GLY A 909 -13.46 0.09 -17.14
N TRP A 910 -14.18 -0.68 -16.32
CA TRP A 910 -15.65 -0.74 -16.39
C TRP A 910 -16.35 0.60 -16.14
N LEU A 911 -15.71 1.56 -15.47
CA LEU A 911 -16.28 2.90 -15.28
C LEU A 911 -16.18 3.80 -16.50
N SER A 912 -15.35 3.46 -17.48
CA SER A 912 -15.33 4.20 -18.74
C SER A 912 -16.63 4.04 -19.52
N ASP A 913 -17.36 2.94 -19.29
CA ASP A 913 -18.71 2.72 -19.80
C ASP A 913 -19.52 1.84 -18.81
N PRO A 914 -20.14 2.43 -17.78
CA PRO A 914 -20.97 1.70 -16.83
C PRO A 914 -22.28 1.20 -17.45
N SER A 915 -22.66 1.61 -18.67
CA SER A 915 -23.91 1.21 -19.30
C SER A 915 -23.99 -0.30 -19.55
N VAL A 916 -22.83 -0.96 -19.66
CA VAL A 916 -22.70 -2.42 -19.79
C VAL A 916 -23.25 -3.19 -18.59
N LEU A 917 -23.45 -2.54 -17.44
CA LEU A 917 -24.03 -3.14 -16.23
C LEU A 917 -25.54 -2.94 -16.08
N SER A 918 -26.17 -2.18 -16.98
CA SER A 918 -27.61 -1.97 -16.94
C SER A 918 -28.39 -3.26 -17.18
N GLY A 919 -29.57 -3.42 -16.57
CA GLY A 919 -30.39 -4.64 -16.66
C GLY A 919 -30.69 -5.12 -18.10
N PRO A 920 -30.93 -4.23 -19.09
CA PRO A 920 -31.12 -4.62 -20.49
C PRO A 920 -29.82 -4.94 -21.27
N SER A 921 -28.65 -4.65 -20.71
CA SER A 921 -27.37 -4.87 -21.39
C SER A 921 -27.01 -6.36 -21.47
N ALA A 922 -26.41 -6.77 -22.58
CA ALA A 922 -25.82 -8.10 -22.73
C ALA A 922 -24.47 -8.26 -21.98
N GLY A 923 -23.98 -7.19 -21.34
CA GLY A 923 -22.67 -7.13 -20.71
C GLY A 923 -21.51 -7.05 -21.71
N ILE A 924 -20.30 -7.25 -21.21
CA ILE A 924 -19.07 -7.27 -22.00
C ILE A 924 -18.39 -8.63 -21.89
N GLN A 925 -17.88 -9.16 -23.01
CA GLN A 925 -17.14 -10.42 -23.09
C GLN A 925 -15.80 -10.19 -23.79
N ILE A 926 -14.87 -11.15 -23.68
CA ILE A 926 -13.62 -11.09 -24.44
C ILE A 926 -13.97 -11.11 -25.94
N GLY A 927 -13.52 -10.08 -26.67
CA GLY A 927 -13.83 -9.89 -28.09
C GLY A 927 -15.02 -8.96 -28.36
N SER A 928 -15.75 -8.51 -27.34
CA SER A 928 -16.74 -7.43 -27.48
C SER A 928 -16.07 -6.11 -27.88
N PRO A 929 -16.75 -5.25 -28.65
CA PRO A 929 -16.35 -3.86 -28.81
C PRO A 929 -16.23 -3.16 -27.44
N VAL A 930 -15.23 -2.29 -27.32
CA VAL A 930 -15.00 -1.49 -26.12
C VAL A 930 -15.46 -0.07 -26.40
N GLU A 931 -16.54 0.34 -25.74
CA GLU A 931 -17.07 1.70 -25.82
C GLU A 931 -16.67 2.56 -24.63
N TYR A 932 -16.87 3.88 -24.79
CA TYR A 932 -16.54 4.90 -23.81
C TYR A 932 -17.70 5.90 -23.75
N LEU A 933 -18.16 6.22 -22.55
CA LEU A 933 -18.94 7.43 -22.33
C LEU A 933 -17.95 8.61 -22.29
N PRO A 934 -18.10 9.63 -23.16
CA PRO A 934 -17.15 10.74 -23.27
C PRO A 934 -16.78 11.37 -21.92
N GLU A 935 -17.76 11.61 -21.05
CA GLU A 935 -17.61 12.22 -19.73
C GLU A 935 -16.93 11.29 -18.69
N LEU A 936 -16.84 9.99 -18.97
CA LEU A 936 -16.17 9.00 -18.13
C LEU A 936 -14.98 8.32 -18.82
N ALA A 937 -14.56 8.78 -20.01
CA ALA A 937 -13.58 8.07 -20.85
C ALA A 937 -12.22 7.77 -20.17
N LEU A 938 -11.83 8.56 -19.17
CA LEU A 938 -10.62 8.33 -18.36
C LEU A 938 -10.88 7.65 -17.02
N GLN A 939 -12.10 7.20 -16.73
CA GLN A 939 -12.44 6.49 -15.49
C GLN A 939 -12.00 5.03 -15.56
N GLY A 940 -11.61 4.48 -14.40
CA GLY A 940 -10.88 3.21 -14.36
C GLY A 940 -11.73 2.04 -13.94
N GLY A 941 -11.20 1.26 -13.00
CA GLY A 941 -11.97 0.33 -12.20
C GLY A 941 -12.68 1.02 -11.03
N THR A 942 -13.07 0.22 -10.04
CA THR A 942 -13.82 0.66 -8.87
C THR A 942 -13.17 1.85 -8.14
N PRO A 943 -13.92 2.93 -7.82
CA PRO A 943 -13.33 4.17 -7.34
C PRO A 943 -12.99 4.08 -5.84
N ALA A 944 -11.72 3.83 -5.52
CA ALA A 944 -11.20 3.87 -4.13
C ALA A 944 -10.96 5.30 -3.58
N TYR A 945 -11.62 6.31 -4.17
CA TYR A 945 -11.49 7.74 -3.83
C TYR A 945 -12.80 8.40 -3.38
N LEU A 946 -13.78 7.59 -2.93
CA LEU A 946 -15.06 8.06 -2.40
C LEU A 946 -14.89 9.04 -1.23
N LEU A 947 -14.10 8.67 -0.21
CA LEU A 947 -13.92 9.51 0.99
C LEU A 947 -13.31 10.89 0.65
N PRO A 948 -12.23 11.00 -0.13
CA PRO A 948 -11.71 12.30 -0.57
C PRO A 948 -12.72 13.17 -1.32
N LEU A 949 -13.57 12.58 -2.18
CA LEU A 949 -14.62 13.33 -2.88
C LEU A 949 -15.68 13.88 -1.93
N LEU A 950 -16.09 13.08 -0.94
CA LEU A 950 -17.03 13.53 0.10
C LEU A 950 -16.44 14.65 0.93
N ILE A 951 -15.19 14.50 1.39
CA ILE A 951 -14.48 15.56 2.12
C ILE A 951 -14.42 16.82 1.26
N PHE A 952 -14.00 16.72 0.00
CA PHE A 952 -13.91 17.87 -0.90
C PHE A 952 -15.26 18.58 -1.07
N ASN A 953 -16.34 17.84 -1.30
CA ASN A 953 -17.68 18.42 -1.38
C ASN A 953 -18.08 19.14 -0.09
N ARG A 954 -17.71 18.60 1.08
CA ARG A 954 -17.97 19.25 2.38
C ARG A 954 -17.13 20.52 2.54
N VAL A 955 -15.84 20.47 2.24
CA VAL A 955 -14.93 21.64 2.31
C VAL A 955 -15.43 22.76 1.39
N GLN A 956 -15.80 22.43 0.15
CA GLN A 956 -16.25 23.43 -0.83
C GLN A 956 -17.59 24.05 -0.45
N ARG A 957 -18.52 23.29 0.14
CA ARG A 957 -19.75 23.86 0.72
C ARG A 957 -19.46 24.79 1.89
N MET A 958 -18.57 24.39 2.80
CA MET A 958 -18.16 25.25 3.92
C MET A 958 -17.54 26.57 3.43
N TRP A 959 -16.73 26.52 2.37
CA TRP A 959 -16.17 27.73 1.77
C TRP A 959 -17.26 28.62 1.17
N LEU A 960 -18.21 28.04 0.45
CA LEU A 960 -19.34 28.79 -0.12
C LEU A 960 -20.22 29.43 0.96
N GLU A 961 -20.59 28.68 2.00
CA GLU A 961 -21.41 29.15 3.13
C GLU A 961 -20.71 30.26 3.92
N ALA A 962 -19.38 30.21 4.02
CA ALA A 962 -18.57 31.20 4.73
C ALA A 962 -18.08 32.35 3.85
N ASP A 963 -18.51 32.43 2.58
CA ASP A 963 -18.03 33.40 1.59
C ASP A 963 -16.48 33.44 1.50
N ILE A 964 -15.89 32.25 1.37
CA ILE A 964 -14.45 32.06 1.21
C ILE A 964 -14.13 31.72 -0.23
N SER A 965 -13.25 32.52 -0.81
CA SER A 965 -12.71 32.33 -2.15
C SER A 965 -11.21 32.03 -2.11
N VAL A 966 -10.68 31.50 -3.21
CA VAL A 966 -9.24 31.26 -3.34
C VAL A 966 -8.47 32.59 -3.31
N GLU A 967 -9.06 33.67 -3.82
CA GLU A 967 -8.55 35.04 -3.78
C GLU A 967 -8.34 35.52 -2.34
N LYS A 968 -9.36 35.32 -1.48
CA LYS A 968 -9.31 35.68 -0.07
C LYS A 968 -8.26 34.85 0.68
N ILE A 969 -8.25 33.53 0.47
CA ILE A 969 -7.22 32.63 1.04
C ILE A 969 -5.82 33.06 0.59
N HIS A 970 -5.63 33.34 -0.69
CA HIS A 970 -4.34 33.71 -1.24
C HIS A 970 -3.81 35.01 -0.65
N LYS A 971 -4.66 36.04 -0.58
CA LYS A 971 -4.34 37.32 0.06
C LYS A 971 -3.97 37.15 1.53
N TYR A 972 -4.72 36.31 2.25
CA TYR A 972 -4.46 36.02 3.66
C TYR A 972 -3.11 35.31 3.87
N VAL A 973 -2.86 34.24 3.12
CA VAL A 973 -1.60 33.48 3.18
C VAL A 973 -0.41 34.37 2.82
N PHE A 974 -0.56 35.27 1.86
CA PHE A 974 0.48 36.25 1.53
C PHE A 974 0.76 37.21 2.68
N GLY A 975 -0.27 37.72 3.34
CA GLY A 975 -0.08 38.54 4.53
C GLY A 975 0.71 37.82 5.63
N LEU A 976 0.48 36.52 5.83
CA LEU A 976 1.28 35.71 6.75
C LEU A 976 2.74 35.55 6.30
N GLN A 977 2.97 35.30 5.01
CA GLN A 977 4.32 35.23 4.44
C GLN A 977 5.05 36.57 4.57
N ASP A 978 4.37 37.69 4.34
CA ASP A 978 4.97 39.03 4.42
C ASP A 978 5.33 39.37 5.87
N VAL A 979 4.50 38.98 6.84
CA VAL A 979 4.84 39.08 8.27
C VAL A 979 6.08 38.23 8.59
N PHE A 980 6.15 36.99 8.08
CA PHE A 980 7.32 36.12 8.27
C PHE A 980 8.59 36.73 7.67
N LEU A 981 8.53 37.18 6.42
CA LEU A 981 9.67 37.74 5.70
C LEU A 981 10.14 39.08 6.30
N ALA A 982 9.21 39.93 6.77
CA ALA A 982 9.56 41.17 7.45
C ALA A 982 10.28 40.91 8.77
N GLN A 983 9.87 39.89 9.54
CA GLN A 983 10.56 39.49 10.77
C GLN A 983 11.93 38.89 10.47
N LEU A 984 12.04 38.03 9.46
CA LEU A 984 13.31 37.46 8.98
C LEU A 984 14.31 38.55 8.57
N ALA A 985 13.84 39.60 7.88
CA ALA A 985 14.67 40.74 7.46
C ALA A 985 15.09 41.67 8.62
N SER A 986 14.39 41.64 9.77
CA SER A 986 14.64 42.54 10.90
C SER A 986 15.87 42.19 11.75
N GLY A 987 16.53 41.05 11.48
CA GLY A 987 17.89 40.77 11.93
C GLY A 987 18.05 39.99 13.24
N GLU A 988 17.04 39.22 13.69
CA GLU A 988 17.31 38.15 14.65
C GLU A 988 18.19 37.09 13.98
N ILE A 989 19.25 36.59 14.66
CA ILE A 989 20.17 35.60 14.09
C ILE A 989 19.40 34.30 13.87
N ILE A 990 18.85 34.13 12.66
CA ILE A 990 18.14 32.93 12.24
C ILE A 990 19.15 32.01 11.55
N GLN A 991 19.48 30.88 12.19
CA GLN A 991 20.53 29.99 11.70
C GLN A 991 20.09 29.25 10.43
N GLY A 992 20.71 29.63 9.30
CA GLY A 992 20.60 28.91 8.03
C GLY A 992 19.47 29.39 7.11
N ILE A 993 18.70 30.43 7.47
CA ILE A 993 17.69 31.00 6.57
C ILE A 993 17.87 32.50 6.51
N THR A 994 17.93 33.06 5.30
CA THR A 994 17.93 34.50 5.09
C THR A 994 17.08 34.85 3.87
N THR A 995 16.68 36.11 3.75
CA THR A 995 15.99 36.63 2.57
C THR A 995 16.84 36.45 1.30
N GLU A 996 18.17 36.41 1.42
CA GLU A 996 19.09 36.22 0.30
C GLU A 996 19.11 34.76 -0.22
N ARG A 997 18.60 33.80 0.56
CA ARG A 997 18.50 32.40 0.17
C ARG A 997 17.10 32.02 -0.36
N LEU A 998 16.13 32.94 -0.28
CA LEU A 998 14.78 32.72 -0.83
C LEU A 998 14.86 32.65 -2.36
N ILE A 999 14.38 31.55 -2.93
CA ILE A 999 14.39 31.28 -4.38
C ILE A 999 13.21 31.96 -5.06
N ASN A 1000 12.02 31.74 -4.51
CA ASN A 1000 10.77 32.22 -5.09
C ASN A 1000 10.37 33.59 -4.53
N ARG A 1001 11.31 34.54 -4.55
CA ARG A 1001 11.13 35.89 -3.97
C ARG A 1001 9.96 36.66 -4.57
N GLY A 1002 9.70 36.45 -5.86
CA GLY A 1002 8.86 37.34 -6.66
C GLY A 1002 9.61 38.65 -6.87
N ASN A 1003 10.53 38.69 -7.84
CA ASN A 1003 11.44 39.83 -8.03
C ASN A 1003 10.83 40.93 -8.91
N ASP A 1004 9.63 40.73 -9.46
CA ASP A 1004 8.86 41.73 -10.23
C ASP A 1004 7.39 41.78 -9.77
N ASP A 1005 6.69 42.87 -10.11
CA ASP A 1005 5.29 43.10 -9.69
C ASP A 1005 4.33 41.99 -10.13
N ILE A 1006 4.67 41.24 -11.17
CA ILE A 1006 3.86 40.15 -11.74
C ILE A 1006 4.06 38.88 -10.90
N THR A 1007 5.29 38.45 -10.65
CA THR A 1007 5.58 37.25 -9.85
C THR A 1007 5.28 37.46 -8.36
N ALA A 1008 5.40 38.69 -7.85
CA ALA A 1008 4.97 39.04 -6.50
C ALA A 1008 3.45 38.88 -6.29
N LYS A 1009 2.63 39.03 -7.35
CA LYS A 1009 1.18 38.80 -7.31
C LYS A 1009 0.80 37.31 -7.32
N TRP A 1010 1.70 36.44 -7.78
CA TRP A 1010 1.40 35.03 -8.09
C TRP A 1010 2.32 34.04 -7.38
N ARG A 1011 3.05 34.45 -6.33
CA ARG A 1011 3.93 33.59 -5.51
C ARG A 1011 3.20 32.36 -4.95
N SER A 1012 3.90 31.24 -4.84
CA SER A 1012 3.39 30.02 -4.20
C SER A 1012 3.10 30.27 -2.71
N HIS A 1013 2.13 29.52 -2.16
CA HIS A 1013 1.89 29.46 -0.71
C HIS A 1013 3.05 28.83 0.08
N THR A 1014 4.08 28.35 -0.62
CA THR A 1014 5.30 27.82 0.00
C THR A 1014 6.49 28.72 -0.27
N LEU A 1015 7.20 29.13 0.79
CA LEU A 1015 8.50 29.80 0.67
C LEU A 1015 9.61 28.75 0.63
N VAL A 1016 10.55 28.91 -0.31
CA VAL A 1016 11.64 27.95 -0.52
C VAL A 1016 12.99 28.63 -0.38
N PHE A 1017 13.80 28.13 0.54
CA PHE A 1017 15.13 28.64 0.84
C PHE A 1017 16.20 27.65 0.40
N GLU A 1018 17.09 28.08 -0.47
CA GLU A 1018 18.24 27.28 -0.88
C GLU A 1018 19.29 27.22 0.23
N GLN A 1019 19.70 26.02 0.59
CA GLN A 1019 20.81 25.75 1.49
C GLN A 1019 22.06 25.35 0.69
N GLU A 1020 23.22 25.34 1.33
CA GLU A 1020 24.46 24.95 0.63
C GLU A 1020 24.42 23.49 0.18
N ASN A 1021 23.70 22.65 0.93
CA ASN A 1021 23.51 21.25 0.62
C ASN A 1021 22.29 20.66 1.37
N ALA A 1022 21.95 19.41 1.05
CA ALA A 1022 20.83 18.71 1.64
C ALA A 1022 20.98 18.43 3.15
N GLU A 1023 22.21 18.27 3.64
CA GLU A 1023 22.50 18.00 5.05
C GLU A 1023 22.18 19.22 5.91
N GLN A 1024 22.54 20.41 5.44
CA GLN A 1024 22.19 21.67 6.11
C GLN A 1024 20.68 21.89 6.13
N ALA A 1025 19.99 21.65 5.01
CA ALA A 1025 18.53 21.75 4.98
C ALA A 1025 17.87 20.78 5.97
N ALA A 1026 18.31 19.52 6.02
CA ALA A 1026 17.81 18.54 6.98
C ALA A 1026 18.12 18.94 8.45
N ALA A 1027 19.30 19.51 8.70
CA ALA A 1027 19.67 19.99 10.03
C ALA A 1027 18.78 21.15 10.50
N VAL A 1028 18.38 22.06 9.59
CA VAL A 1028 17.40 23.12 9.92
C VAL A 1028 16.05 22.50 10.28
N VAL A 1029 15.54 21.56 9.47
CA VAL A 1029 14.26 20.87 9.75
C VAL A 1029 14.27 20.21 11.12
N GLU A 1030 15.33 19.45 11.45
CA GLU A 1030 15.41 18.75 12.72
C GLU A 1030 15.53 19.70 13.92
N ARG A 1031 16.29 20.80 13.79
CA ARG A 1031 16.37 21.84 14.84
C ARG A 1031 15.01 22.50 15.11
N VAL A 1032 14.31 22.89 14.06
CA VAL A 1032 12.98 23.51 14.15
C VAL A 1032 11.98 22.55 14.81
N LYS A 1033 12.08 21.25 14.51
CA LYS A 1033 11.27 20.19 15.12
C LYS A 1033 11.63 19.89 16.58
N GLN A 1034 12.89 20.04 16.98
CA GLN A 1034 13.38 19.74 18.33
C GLN A 1034 13.40 20.95 19.29
N ASN A 1035 12.86 22.11 18.89
CA ASN A 1035 12.97 23.33 19.68
C ASN A 1035 12.45 23.17 21.13
N ASN A 1036 13.22 23.68 22.10
CA ASN A 1036 12.93 23.60 23.54
C ASN A 1036 11.67 24.36 23.99
N ASN A 1037 11.20 25.34 23.21
CA ASN A 1037 9.93 26.04 23.44
C ASN A 1037 8.74 25.35 22.74
N GLY A 1038 9.00 24.15 22.21
CA GLY A 1038 8.12 23.31 21.41
C GLY A 1038 8.41 23.46 19.92
N GLY A 1039 8.45 22.34 19.21
CA GLY A 1039 8.86 22.31 17.81
C GLY A 1039 7.75 22.62 16.81
N VAL A 1040 8.17 22.95 15.59
CA VAL A 1040 7.32 23.20 14.40
C VAL A 1040 7.67 22.18 13.32
N LEU A 1041 6.68 21.75 12.53
CA LEU A 1041 6.92 20.85 11.40
C LEU A 1041 7.09 21.66 10.10
N ILE A 1042 8.25 21.48 9.46
CA ILE A 1042 8.58 21.97 8.11
C ILE A 1042 9.26 20.83 7.34
N ASP A 1043 9.56 20.99 6.06
CA ASP A 1043 10.31 19.97 5.33
C ASP A 1043 11.45 20.52 4.48
N ASN A 1044 12.27 19.59 3.98
CA ASN A 1044 13.25 19.86 2.95
C ASN A 1044 13.20 18.80 1.86
N ARG A 1045 13.68 19.17 0.67
CA ARG A 1045 13.90 18.24 -0.43
C ARG A 1045 15.17 18.65 -1.18
N LYS A 1046 16.17 17.76 -1.20
CA LYS A 1046 17.55 18.13 -1.58
C LYS A 1046 18.01 19.30 -0.70
N GLN A 1047 18.71 20.28 -1.26
CA GLN A 1047 19.13 21.49 -0.54
C GLN A 1047 18.02 22.52 -0.30
N TYR A 1048 16.78 22.25 -0.72
CA TYR A 1048 15.68 23.22 -0.64
C TYR A 1048 14.88 23.00 0.64
N LEU A 1049 14.95 23.96 1.55
CA LEU A 1049 14.09 24.02 2.73
C LEU A 1049 12.77 24.70 2.36
N ARG A 1050 11.63 24.11 2.74
CA ARG A 1050 10.31 24.56 2.26
C ARG A 1050 9.37 24.78 3.43
N ILE A 1051 8.71 25.93 3.43
CA ILE A 1051 7.78 26.37 4.47
C ILE A 1051 6.44 26.68 3.80
N GLY A 1052 5.48 25.75 3.93
CA GLY A 1052 4.16 25.81 3.29
C GLY A 1052 3.10 26.43 4.19
N PHE A 1053 2.66 27.64 3.86
CA PHE A 1053 1.57 28.33 4.54
C PHE A 1053 0.22 27.86 4.01
N GLY A 1054 -0.83 28.04 4.81
CA GLY A 1054 -2.18 27.59 4.51
C GLY A 1054 -3.21 28.41 5.30
N PRO A 1055 -4.51 28.29 4.99
CA PRO A 1055 -5.57 29.14 5.55
C PRO A 1055 -5.78 28.96 7.06
N TYR A 1056 -5.30 27.87 7.64
CA TYR A 1056 -5.42 27.58 9.08
C TYR A 1056 -4.29 28.16 9.93
N HIS A 1057 -3.25 28.74 9.33
CA HIS A 1057 -2.19 29.41 10.09
C HIS A 1057 -2.63 30.81 10.52
N THR A 1058 -2.04 31.30 11.60
CA THR A 1058 -2.26 32.64 12.17
C THR A 1058 -0.94 33.40 12.30
N VAL A 1059 -1.02 34.72 12.60
CA VAL A 1059 0.18 35.52 12.93
C VAL A 1059 0.93 34.93 14.13
N LYS A 1060 0.22 34.32 15.08
CA LYS A 1060 0.83 33.67 16.24
C LYS A 1060 1.65 32.45 15.83
N ASP A 1061 1.17 31.66 14.85
CA ASP A 1061 1.93 30.52 14.32
C ASP A 1061 3.18 30.97 13.58
N VAL A 1062 3.12 32.13 12.90
CA VAL A 1062 4.29 32.78 12.28
C VAL A 1062 5.30 33.21 13.34
N ASP A 1063 4.86 33.85 14.43
CA ASP A 1063 5.74 34.24 15.54
C ASP A 1063 6.39 33.00 16.19
N VAL A 1064 5.65 31.90 16.31
CA VAL A 1064 6.17 30.60 16.76
C VAL A 1064 7.24 30.04 15.81
N LEU A 1065 6.99 30.09 14.50
CA LEU A 1065 7.96 29.65 13.49
C LEU A 1065 9.25 30.48 13.55
N ILE A 1066 9.15 31.80 13.71
CA ILE A 1066 10.32 32.69 13.87
C ILE A 1066 11.11 32.32 15.12
N GLN A 1067 10.44 32.13 16.27
CA GLN A 1067 11.10 31.68 17.50
C GLN A 1067 11.76 30.30 17.35
N ALA A 1068 11.14 29.41 16.55
CA ALA A 1068 11.70 28.09 16.27
C ALA A 1068 13.00 28.17 15.44
N LEU A 1069 13.15 29.23 14.66
CA LEU A 1069 14.25 29.49 13.73
C LEU A 1069 15.37 30.41 14.30
N ALA A 1070 15.05 31.27 15.27
CA ALA A 1070 15.94 32.31 15.80
C ALA A 1070 17.05 31.83 16.76
N ARG A 1071 17.30 30.53 16.88
CA ARG A 1071 18.29 29.98 17.83
C ARG A 1071 19.27 29.01 17.19
#